data_AF-A0A4P5X3T2-F1
#
_entry.id   AF-A0A4P5X3T2-F1
#
_cell.length_a   1.000
_cell.length_b   1.000
_cell.length_c   1.000
_cell.angle_alpha   90.00
_cell.angle_beta   90.00
_cell.angle_gamma   90.00
#
_symmetry.space_group_name_H-M   'P 1'
#
loop_
_entity.id
_entity.type
_entity.pdbx_description
1 polymer ?
#
loop_
_entity_poly.entity_id
_entity_poly.type
_entity_poly.pdbx_seq_one_letter_code
_entity_poly.pdbx_strand_id
1 'polypeptide(L)'
;MLAALTVIAFTFPVQLQPETQKAAPTAATQIPPAIVLGQRIAKANAAVKIMPHVVVVSDAQSFLDAIAAWTPSRRFPILIDDGSPEAAEEIGRFVRGFGAQSVVSWQSPASAKSTTSTVSFASITPELLVATLAKSWDISEDATQERIIELWRSAEATPPGVVAMDVSDPAWTAGLALAAGRGQPMVFVKSRSEINGSFSIDDADALAKQIEDGTQALGLRWNSLGDEVDAVTLALACPARIDRPIPGKEGREFIATTDRMGRIGAGTEQPERWAWSGQIFGSSRTANYQAMCAMFLSPRTAWLFDGYRTDGAFGAYDLTKAGDMLRQAGMGVETLDWPDGGAEEWRARAVRPVQAQIIMVNTMGNSDFFELSPGRCLPADLPILDQPAAVHFIHSWSALFPALPSHLLGRWFERGAFFYYGSVHEPYLSAFLPPEKVVARISIGAPWGAALRYDGGPPWKIATFGDPLFTTMNLPLRTSDPLPLENTTAVDATLRDDLKADKYELAIRALVLAGREADLGRLATPLLRDKADKVTSATAELLVLPLFRQQRADDLVAAYGLLDKPRMSKRALQDALWHTAYPRIGSATEKTVGLLRINVRPDSAARDTAWAAVAIAQRDGRPAADAFLASAREKMAPEQLKALAELTRGPIDSWAR
;
A
#
# COMPACT_ATOMS: atom_id res chain seq x y z
N MET A 1 10.38 -14.01 -51.37
CA MET A 1 10.02 -12.60 -51.63
C MET A 1 9.81 -11.95 -50.27
N LEU A 2 10.76 -11.09 -49.86
CA LEU A 2 10.76 -10.40 -48.57
C LEU A 2 9.53 -9.48 -48.46
N ALA A 3 8.78 -9.56 -47.36
CA ALA A 3 7.82 -8.54 -46.95
C ALA A 3 8.17 -8.10 -45.54
N ALA A 4 8.47 -6.80 -45.42
CA ALA A 4 8.99 -6.14 -44.24
C ALA A 4 7.96 -6.06 -43.11
N LEU A 5 8.37 -6.38 -41.88
CA LEU A 5 7.66 -6.01 -40.66
C LEU A 5 7.91 -4.53 -40.38
N THR A 6 6.85 -3.71 -40.49
CA THR A 6 6.86 -2.31 -40.07
C THR A 6 6.72 -2.24 -38.56
N VAL A 7 7.83 -1.98 -37.86
CA VAL A 7 7.84 -1.54 -36.46
C VAL A 7 7.33 -0.10 -36.44
N ILE A 8 6.16 0.13 -35.85
CA ILE A 8 5.63 1.47 -35.62
C ILE A 8 6.43 2.06 -34.45
N ALA A 9 7.42 2.89 -34.76
CA ALA A 9 8.08 3.74 -33.80
C ALA A 9 7.11 4.85 -33.37
N PHE A 10 6.67 4.83 -32.12
CA PHE A 10 6.02 5.98 -31.50
C PHE A 10 7.07 7.07 -31.29
N THR A 11 7.20 7.99 -32.25
CA THR A 11 7.90 9.26 -32.03
C THR A 11 7.02 10.16 -31.18
N PHE A 12 7.27 10.20 -29.87
CA PHE A 12 6.78 11.28 -29.03
C PHE A 12 7.42 12.59 -29.48
N PRO A 13 6.66 13.68 -29.69
CA PRO A 13 7.27 14.98 -29.95
C PRO A 13 8.07 15.40 -28.71
N VAL A 14 9.38 15.58 -28.89
CA VAL A 14 10.26 16.22 -27.91
C VAL A 14 9.80 17.67 -27.75
N GLN A 15 8.95 17.91 -26.75
CA GLN A 15 8.58 19.24 -26.35
C GLN A 15 9.73 19.81 -25.52
N LEU A 16 10.29 20.92 -25.99
CA LEU A 16 11.51 21.56 -25.46
C LEU A 16 11.43 21.74 -23.93
N GLN A 17 12.52 21.37 -23.27
CA GLN A 17 12.79 21.59 -21.86
C GLN A 17 12.47 23.03 -21.46
N PRO A 18 11.85 23.30 -20.29
CA PRO A 18 11.92 24.61 -19.71
C PRO A 18 13.39 24.93 -19.39
N GLU A 19 13.81 26.13 -19.80
CA GLU A 19 15.18 26.61 -19.70
C GLU A 19 15.77 26.41 -18.30
N THR A 20 17.04 26.02 -18.28
CA THR A 20 17.87 25.86 -17.10
C THR A 20 17.89 27.16 -16.30
N GLN A 21 17.25 27.18 -15.13
CA GLN A 21 17.34 28.30 -14.20
C GLN A 21 18.81 28.55 -13.84
N LYS A 22 19.30 29.74 -14.19
CA LYS A 22 20.60 30.27 -13.79
C LYS A 22 20.68 30.31 -12.26
N ALA A 23 21.65 29.60 -11.69
CA ALA A 23 21.92 29.60 -10.26
C ALA A 23 22.30 31.01 -9.78
N ALA A 24 21.53 31.55 -8.83
CA ALA A 24 21.88 32.74 -8.06
C ALA A 24 22.95 32.38 -6.98
N PRO A 25 23.74 33.36 -6.51
CA PRO A 25 24.92 33.08 -5.69
C PRO A 25 24.57 32.59 -4.29
N THR A 26 25.40 31.65 -3.82
CA THR A 26 25.30 30.85 -2.61
C THR A 26 25.21 31.69 -1.34
N ALA A 27 24.03 31.71 -0.71
CA ALA A 27 23.89 32.03 0.71
C ALA A 27 24.46 30.86 1.54
N ALA A 28 24.98 31.17 2.73
CA ALA A 28 25.59 30.20 3.66
C ALA A 28 24.77 28.89 3.77
N THR A 29 25.48 27.76 3.76
CA THR A 29 24.98 26.38 3.68
C THR A 29 23.98 26.03 4.78
N GLN A 30 22.71 26.44 4.61
CA GLN A 30 21.61 25.96 5.44
C GLN A 30 21.34 24.49 5.10
N ILE A 31 21.20 23.67 6.15
CA ILE A 31 20.82 22.26 6.01
C ILE A 31 19.44 22.22 5.32
N PRO A 32 19.24 21.40 4.26
CA PRO A 32 17.95 21.35 3.56
C PRO A 32 16.80 20.98 4.52
N PRO A 33 15.60 21.60 4.40
CA PRO A 33 14.46 21.34 5.29
C PRO A 33 14.10 19.86 5.44
N ALA A 34 14.17 19.08 4.35
CA ALA A 34 13.90 17.64 4.37
C ALA A 34 14.82 16.88 5.34
N ILE A 35 16.06 17.34 5.50
CA ILE A 35 17.06 16.75 6.41
C ILE A 35 16.81 17.21 7.84
N VAL A 36 16.43 18.48 8.04
CA VAL A 36 16.02 18.98 9.36
C VAL A 36 14.81 18.20 9.88
N LEU A 37 13.80 17.97 9.04
CA LEU A 37 12.66 17.12 9.37
C LEU A 37 13.10 15.70 9.72
N GLY A 38 13.98 15.09 8.91
CA GLY A 38 14.56 13.77 9.18
C GLY A 38 15.26 13.67 10.53
N GLN A 39 16.04 14.70 10.91
CA GLN A 39 16.71 14.78 12.21
C GLN A 39 15.72 14.87 13.39
N ARG A 40 14.62 15.63 13.24
CA ARG A 40 13.57 15.70 14.26
C ARG A 40 12.87 14.36 14.47
N ILE A 41 12.51 13.68 13.37
CA ILE A 41 11.93 12.33 13.43
C ILE A 41 12.91 11.36 14.08
N ALA A 42 14.19 11.40 13.71
CA ALA A 42 15.22 10.55 14.30
C ALA A 42 15.38 10.77 15.82
N LYS A 43 15.38 12.03 16.27
CA LYS A 43 15.41 12.38 17.70
C LYS A 43 14.19 11.82 18.44
N ALA A 44 13.00 11.98 17.88
CA ALA A 44 11.77 11.44 18.46
C ALA A 44 11.80 9.90 18.52
N ASN A 45 12.24 9.23 17.45
CA ASN A 45 12.36 7.78 17.41
C ASN A 45 13.38 7.24 18.43
N ALA A 46 14.49 7.97 18.65
CA ALA A 46 15.51 7.57 19.62
C ALA A 46 15.02 7.62 21.08
N ALA A 47 14.01 8.45 21.37
CA ALA A 47 13.38 8.54 22.69
C ALA A 47 12.38 7.40 22.97
N VAL A 48 11.97 6.65 21.94
CA VAL A 48 10.91 5.65 22.00
C VAL A 48 11.48 4.24 21.94
N LYS A 49 10.94 3.37 22.79
CA LYS A 49 11.17 1.92 22.77
C LYS A 49 9.93 1.18 22.28
N ILE A 50 10.14 0.18 21.43
CA ILE A 50 9.07 -0.61 20.84
C ILE A 50 9.03 -1.99 21.47
N MET A 51 7.90 -2.33 22.09
CA MET A 51 7.67 -3.68 22.56
C MET A 51 7.36 -4.59 21.36
N PRO A 52 7.95 -5.80 21.30
CA PRO A 52 7.83 -6.71 20.15
C PRO A 52 6.52 -7.50 20.16
N HIS A 53 5.45 -6.96 20.76
CA HIS A 53 4.17 -7.61 20.89
C HIS A 53 3.15 -6.88 20.04
N VAL A 54 2.38 -7.62 19.23
CA VAL A 54 1.28 -7.06 18.45
C VAL A 54 -0.02 -7.27 19.20
N VAL A 55 -0.74 -6.20 19.43
CA VAL A 55 -2.05 -6.21 20.10
C VAL A 55 -3.14 -6.15 19.03
N VAL A 56 -4.07 -7.09 19.07
CA VAL A 56 -5.22 -7.19 18.18
C VAL A 56 -6.48 -6.84 18.96
N VAL A 57 -7.24 -5.87 18.45
CA VAL A 57 -8.51 -5.40 19.04
C VAL A 57 -9.63 -5.53 18.04
N SER A 58 -10.86 -5.75 18.51
CA SER A 58 -12.04 -5.94 17.64
C SER A 58 -13.08 -4.81 17.72
N ASP A 59 -12.88 -3.85 18.61
CA ASP A 59 -13.81 -2.75 18.85
C ASP A 59 -13.10 -1.41 19.07
N ALA A 60 -13.83 -0.32 18.85
CA ALA A 60 -13.28 1.02 18.88
C ALA A 60 -12.83 1.46 20.30
N GLN A 61 -13.53 1.02 21.35
CA GLN A 61 -13.14 1.36 22.73
C GLN A 61 -11.81 0.69 23.09
N SER A 62 -11.67 -0.60 22.79
CA SER A 62 -10.42 -1.34 22.95
C SER A 62 -9.28 -0.72 22.12
N PHE A 63 -9.56 -0.20 20.92
CA PHE A 63 -8.56 0.53 20.15
C PHE A 63 -8.09 1.82 20.84
N LEU A 64 -9.02 2.66 21.31
CA LEU A 64 -8.71 3.90 22.02
C LEU A 64 -7.91 3.63 23.30
N ASP A 65 -8.35 2.67 24.11
CA ASP A 65 -7.69 2.35 25.38
C ASP A 65 -6.30 1.73 25.16
N ALA A 66 -6.11 0.96 24.09
CA ALA A 66 -4.79 0.45 23.72
C ALA A 66 -3.83 1.58 23.29
N ILE A 67 -4.30 2.58 22.54
CA ILE A 67 -3.52 3.77 22.19
C ILE A 67 -3.23 4.61 23.44
N ALA A 68 -4.21 4.77 24.33
CA ALA A 68 -4.04 5.49 25.60
C ALA A 68 -3.00 4.83 26.53
N ALA A 69 -2.75 3.53 26.37
CA ALA A 69 -1.72 2.80 27.11
C ALA A 69 -0.29 2.97 26.53
N TRP A 70 -0.13 3.67 25.41
CA TRP A 70 1.19 4.15 25.00
C TRP A 70 1.70 5.22 25.96
N THR A 71 3.02 5.39 25.97
CA THR A 71 3.69 6.49 26.69
C THR A 71 4.65 7.19 25.73
N PRO A 72 5.19 8.37 26.09
CA PRO A 72 6.22 9.03 25.29
C PRO A 72 7.47 8.16 25.02
N SER A 73 7.73 7.16 25.87
CA SER A 73 8.94 6.32 25.81
C SER A 73 8.69 4.87 25.42
N ARG A 74 7.44 4.39 25.40
CA ARG A 74 7.12 2.97 25.15
C ARG A 74 5.86 2.83 24.32
N ARG A 75 5.95 2.04 23.25
CA ARG A 75 4.84 1.78 22.32
C ARG A 75 4.83 0.36 21.82
N PHE A 76 3.69 -0.07 21.28
CA PHE A 76 3.48 -1.39 20.68
C PHE A 76 2.49 -1.27 19.52
N PRO A 77 2.63 -2.07 18.46
CA PRO A 77 1.66 -2.08 17.37
C PRO A 77 0.27 -2.54 17.82
N ILE A 78 -0.77 -1.86 17.34
CA ILE A 78 -2.18 -2.19 17.59
C ILE A 78 -2.87 -2.37 16.25
N LEU A 79 -3.43 -3.55 15.97
CA LEU A 79 -4.20 -3.81 14.74
C LEU A 79 -5.65 -4.12 15.05
N ILE A 80 -6.53 -3.78 14.10
CA ILE A 80 -7.97 -3.94 14.22
C ILE A 80 -8.38 -5.21 13.46
N ASP A 81 -9.00 -6.15 14.15
CA ASP A 81 -9.62 -7.33 13.56
C ASP A 81 -11.15 -7.18 13.52
N ASP A 82 -11.71 -7.00 12.33
CA ASP A 82 -13.16 -6.95 12.10
C ASP A 82 -13.80 -8.35 11.90
N GLY A 83 -13.03 -9.42 12.11
CA GLY A 83 -13.44 -10.80 11.90
C GLY A 83 -13.33 -11.29 10.45
N SER A 84 -13.03 -10.41 9.50
CA SER A 84 -12.89 -10.79 8.09
C SER A 84 -11.59 -11.57 7.81
N PRO A 85 -11.54 -12.39 6.75
CA PRO A 85 -10.30 -12.97 6.24
C PRO A 85 -9.28 -11.91 5.80
N GLU A 86 -9.76 -10.78 5.28
CA GLU A 86 -8.92 -9.65 4.86
C GLU A 86 -8.19 -9.01 6.06
N ALA A 87 -8.87 -8.82 7.19
CA ALA A 87 -8.24 -8.36 8.42
C ALA A 87 -7.18 -9.34 8.92
N ALA A 88 -7.49 -10.65 8.91
CA ALA A 88 -6.52 -11.67 9.31
C ALA A 88 -5.28 -11.66 8.41
N GLU A 89 -5.46 -11.47 7.10
CA GLU A 89 -4.35 -11.37 6.14
C GLU A 89 -3.52 -10.08 6.33
N GLU A 90 -4.14 -8.92 6.57
CA GLU A 90 -3.43 -7.67 6.90
C GLU A 90 -2.61 -7.82 8.20
N ILE A 91 -3.22 -8.38 9.26
CA ILE A 91 -2.57 -8.64 10.54
C ILE A 91 -1.41 -9.61 10.38
N GLY A 92 -1.65 -10.76 9.76
CA GLY A 92 -0.61 -11.76 9.52
C GLY A 92 0.55 -11.20 8.70
N ARG A 93 0.26 -10.41 7.67
CA ARG A 93 1.27 -9.72 6.85
C ARG A 93 2.10 -8.75 7.69
N PHE A 94 1.45 -7.90 8.49
CA PHE A 94 2.15 -7.01 9.42
C PHE A 94 3.02 -7.79 10.40
N VAL A 95 2.51 -8.87 11.01
CA VAL A 95 3.25 -9.71 11.97
C VAL A 95 4.51 -10.29 11.34
N ARG A 96 4.44 -10.77 10.09
CA ARG A 96 5.61 -11.25 9.34
C ARG A 96 6.62 -10.12 9.07
N GLY A 97 6.16 -8.96 8.63
CA GLY A 97 7.02 -7.81 8.33
C GLY A 97 7.64 -7.16 9.58
N PHE A 98 6.89 -7.12 10.68
CA PHE A 98 7.34 -6.61 11.97
C PHE A 98 8.22 -7.62 12.70
N GLY A 99 8.04 -8.93 12.50
CA GLY A 99 8.76 -9.95 13.26
C GLY A 99 8.42 -9.87 14.75
N ALA A 100 7.13 -10.00 15.06
CA ALA A 100 6.60 -9.99 16.42
C ALA A 100 7.12 -11.19 17.23
N GLN A 101 7.37 -10.99 18.53
CA GLN A 101 7.65 -12.09 19.47
C GLN A 101 6.37 -12.77 19.95
N SER A 102 5.28 -12.02 20.10
CA SER A 102 3.96 -12.58 20.34
C SER A 102 2.86 -11.70 19.74
N VAL A 103 1.71 -12.32 19.51
CA VAL A 103 0.49 -11.66 19.05
C VAL A 103 -0.61 -11.99 20.05
N VAL A 104 -1.24 -10.96 20.59
CA VAL A 104 -2.27 -11.09 21.63
C VAL A 104 -3.56 -10.41 21.19
N SER A 105 -4.69 -11.03 21.47
CA SER A 105 -5.98 -10.34 21.47
C SER A 105 -6.16 -9.62 22.80
N TRP A 106 -6.80 -8.46 22.73
CA TRP A 106 -7.10 -7.66 23.91
C TRP A 106 -8.45 -6.97 23.79
N GLN A 107 -9.16 -6.91 24.92
CA GLN A 107 -10.42 -6.20 25.06
C GLN A 107 -10.33 -5.30 26.29
N SER A 108 -10.74 -4.05 26.15
CA SER A 108 -10.78 -3.11 27.26
C SER A 108 -11.75 -3.57 28.36
N PRO A 109 -11.39 -3.41 29.65
CA PRO A 109 -12.33 -3.63 30.76
C PRO A 109 -13.60 -2.78 30.65
N ALA A 110 -13.53 -1.59 30.03
CA ALA A 110 -14.69 -0.74 29.79
C ALA A 110 -15.61 -1.34 28.71
N SER A 111 -15.02 -1.89 27.65
CA SER A 111 -15.73 -2.63 26.59
C SER A 111 -16.40 -3.89 27.15
N ALA A 112 -15.70 -4.67 27.98
CA ALA A 112 -16.23 -5.91 28.56
C ALA A 112 -17.42 -5.70 29.53
N LYS A 113 -17.51 -4.53 30.19
CA LYS A 113 -18.56 -4.21 31.17
C LYS A 113 -19.79 -3.56 30.54
N SER A 114 -19.68 -2.98 29.35
CA SER A 114 -20.76 -2.23 28.71
C SER A 114 -21.42 -3.05 27.60
N THR A 115 -22.73 -3.28 27.71
CA THR A 115 -23.54 -3.87 26.61
C THR A 115 -23.91 -2.83 25.55
N THR A 116 -23.63 -1.54 25.79
CA THR A 116 -23.89 -0.42 24.88
C THR A 116 -22.66 0.50 24.86
N SER A 117 -21.66 0.15 24.05
CA SER A 117 -20.59 1.09 23.73
C SER A 117 -21.18 2.27 22.95
N THR A 118 -20.96 3.49 23.44
CA THR A 118 -21.34 4.73 22.73
C THR A 118 -20.37 5.07 21.60
N VAL A 119 -19.23 4.38 21.53
CA VAL A 119 -18.15 4.61 20.55
C VAL A 119 -18.13 3.48 19.53
N SER A 120 -17.98 3.83 18.25
CA SER A 120 -17.82 2.88 17.15
C SER A 120 -16.76 3.36 16.16
N PHE A 121 -16.29 2.46 15.31
CA PHE A 121 -15.36 2.82 14.24
C PHE A 121 -15.96 3.81 13.21
N ALA A 122 -17.29 3.89 13.13
CA ALA A 122 -18.00 4.80 12.23
C ALA A 122 -18.30 6.18 12.82
N SER A 123 -18.18 6.36 14.14
CA SER A 123 -18.52 7.62 14.82
C SER A 123 -17.68 7.80 16.08
N ILE A 124 -16.94 8.90 16.10
CA ILE A 124 -16.08 9.34 17.21
C ILE A 124 -16.25 10.86 17.38
N THR A 125 -15.91 11.40 18.55
CA THR A 125 -15.90 12.85 18.79
C THR A 125 -14.48 13.39 18.91
N PRO A 126 -14.22 14.65 18.52
CA PRO A 126 -12.92 15.31 18.71
C PRO A 126 -12.40 15.23 20.15
N GLU A 127 -13.28 15.38 21.13
CA GLU A 127 -12.93 15.42 22.56
C GLU A 127 -12.35 14.08 23.00
N LEU A 128 -12.93 12.96 22.57
CA LEU A 128 -12.43 11.63 22.93
C LEU A 128 -11.09 11.33 22.25
N LEU A 129 -10.87 11.82 21.03
CA LEU A 129 -9.58 11.71 20.35
C LEU A 129 -8.49 12.51 21.08
N VAL A 130 -8.79 13.75 21.48
CA VAL A 130 -7.86 14.62 22.22
C VAL A 130 -7.54 14.02 23.59
N ALA A 131 -8.54 13.52 24.31
CA ALA A 131 -8.35 12.86 25.61
C ALA A 131 -7.48 11.60 25.47
N THR A 132 -7.68 10.80 24.41
CA THR A 132 -6.85 9.62 24.12
C THR A 132 -5.41 10.00 23.80
N LEU A 133 -5.22 11.05 22.99
CA LEU A 133 -3.91 11.61 22.70
C LEU A 133 -3.20 12.08 23.98
N ALA A 134 -3.89 12.83 24.83
CA ALA A 134 -3.34 13.29 26.11
C ALA A 134 -2.86 12.12 26.98
N LYS A 135 -3.69 11.09 27.17
CA LYS A 135 -3.33 9.89 27.94
C LYS A 135 -2.09 9.18 27.40
N SER A 136 -1.99 9.03 26.07
CA SER A 136 -0.84 8.37 25.42
C SER A 136 0.50 9.10 25.62
N TRP A 137 0.46 10.33 26.16
CA TRP A 137 1.61 11.16 26.48
C TRP A 137 1.78 11.41 27.99
N ASP A 138 1.11 10.61 28.83
CA ASP A 138 1.09 10.76 30.30
C ASP A 138 0.54 12.12 30.77
N ILE A 139 -0.41 12.67 30.02
CA ILE A 139 -1.08 13.95 30.31
C ILE A 139 -2.50 13.67 30.81
N SER A 140 -3.00 14.53 31.70
CA SER A 140 -4.38 14.49 32.17
C SER A 140 -5.38 14.53 31.01
N GLU A 141 -6.47 13.78 31.13
CA GLU A 141 -7.46 13.57 30.07
C GLU A 141 -8.31 14.81 29.74
N ASP A 142 -8.34 15.79 30.65
CA ASP A 142 -8.98 17.10 30.47
C ASP A 142 -8.08 18.12 29.75
N ALA A 143 -6.88 17.72 29.33
CA ALA A 143 -5.95 18.59 28.63
C ALA A 143 -6.43 18.96 27.22
N THR A 144 -6.22 20.22 26.86
CA THR A 144 -6.46 20.70 25.49
C THR A 144 -5.26 20.42 24.59
N GLN A 145 -5.43 20.53 23.27
CA GLN A 145 -4.31 20.36 22.33
C GLN A 145 -3.18 21.37 22.58
N GLU A 146 -3.51 22.61 22.96
CA GLU A 146 -2.52 23.65 23.27
C GLU A 146 -1.62 23.23 24.43
N ARG A 147 -2.19 22.58 25.45
CA ARG A 147 -1.42 22.08 26.60
C ARG A 147 -0.51 20.91 26.20
N ILE A 148 -0.98 20.03 25.34
CA ILE A 148 -0.18 18.92 24.79
C ILE A 148 1.01 19.48 24.00
N ILE A 149 0.78 20.48 23.15
CA ILE A 149 1.83 21.14 22.35
C ILE A 149 2.85 21.85 23.25
N GLU A 150 2.41 22.55 24.29
CA GLU A 150 3.31 23.20 25.25
C GLU A 150 4.25 22.19 25.91
N LEU A 151 3.73 21.02 26.28
CA LEU A 151 4.52 19.94 26.85
C LEU A 151 5.53 19.37 25.84
N TRP A 152 5.12 19.14 24.59
CA TRP A 152 6.03 18.73 23.52
C TRP A 152 7.17 19.73 23.31
N ARG A 153 6.89 21.03 23.31
CA ARG A 153 7.92 22.07 23.21
C ARG A 153 8.89 22.02 24.40
N SER A 154 8.37 21.86 25.62
CA SER A 154 9.20 21.76 26.82
C SER A 154 10.10 20.51 26.84
N ALA A 155 9.67 19.44 26.18
CA ALA A 155 10.43 18.20 26.01
C ALA A 155 11.34 18.22 24.77
N GLU A 156 11.44 19.36 24.07
CA GLU A 156 12.14 19.49 22.78
C GLU A 156 11.71 18.46 21.72
N ALA A 157 10.44 18.07 21.77
CA ALA A 157 9.77 17.11 20.90
C ALA A 157 8.79 17.84 19.97
N THR A 158 9.25 18.92 19.33
CA THR A 158 8.45 19.74 18.41
C THR A 158 7.76 18.85 17.36
N PRO A 159 6.44 19.04 17.13
CA PRO A 159 5.69 18.21 16.19
C PRO A 159 6.32 18.22 14.80
N PRO A 160 6.53 17.08 14.14
CA PRO A 160 7.11 17.04 12.78
C PRO A 160 6.08 17.43 11.70
N GLY A 161 4.80 17.48 12.04
CA GLY A 161 3.69 17.73 11.13
C GLY A 161 2.36 17.81 11.86
N VAL A 162 1.26 17.91 11.11
CA VAL A 162 -0.11 17.81 11.61
C VAL A 162 -0.87 16.67 10.94
N VAL A 163 -1.93 16.19 11.59
CA VAL A 163 -2.85 15.21 11.00
C VAL A 163 -4.20 15.86 10.77
N ALA A 164 -4.59 16.04 9.52
CA ALA A 164 -5.92 16.50 9.15
C ALA A 164 -6.88 15.31 9.02
N MET A 165 -8.01 15.33 9.72
CA MET A 165 -8.96 14.20 9.71
C MET A 165 -10.41 14.66 9.83
N ASP A 166 -11.31 13.82 9.31
CA ASP A 166 -12.75 13.94 9.55
C ASP A 166 -13.17 12.82 10.53
N VAL A 167 -13.77 13.18 11.66
CA VAL A 167 -14.24 12.22 12.69
C VAL A 167 -15.37 11.30 12.20
N SER A 168 -16.00 11.61 11.07
CA SER A 168 -16.99 10.73 10.42
C SER A 168 -16.38 9.78 9.38
N ASP A 169 -15.08 9.92 9.09
CA ASP A 169 -14.36 9.01 8.19
C ASP A 169 -13.61 7.95 9.00
N PRO A 170 -13.79 6.64 8.72
CA PRO A 170 -13.10 5.55 9.45
C PRO A 170 -11.57 5.67 9.50
N ALA A 171 -10.97 6.44 8.59
CA ALA A 171 -9.54 6.76 8.58
C ALA A 171 -9.07 7.56 9.81
N TRP A 172 -9.97 8.10 10.64
CA TRP A 172 -9.60 8.72 11.93
C TRP A 172 -8.74 7.81 12.80
N THR A 173 -8.89 6.49 12.68
CA THR A 173 -8.07 5.49 13.41
C THR A 173 -6.59 5.60 13.08
N ALA A 174 -6.24 5.76 11.80
CA ALA A 174 -4.88 6.07 11.38
C ALA A 174 -4.45 7.44 11.90
N GLY A 175 -5.36 8.41 11.81
CA GLY A 175 -5.08 9.77 12.22
C GLY A 175 -4.70 9.90 13.70
N LEU A 176 -5.47 9.26 14.58
CA LEU A 176 -5.19 9.18 16.02
C LEU A 176 -3.88 8.44 16.28
N ALA A 177 -3.66 7.29 15.63
CA ALA A 177 -2.45 6.51 15.83
C ALA A 177 -1.19 7.30 15.44
N LEU A 178 -1.22 8.04 14.32
CA LEU A 178 -0.12 8.90 13.91
C LEU A 178 0.05 10.11 14.82
N ALA A 179 -1.05 10.74 15.27
CA ALA A 179 -1.01 11.84 16.24
C ALA A 179 -0.31 11.41 17.54
N ALA A 180 -0.75 10.29 18.13
CA ALA A 180 -0.18 9.73 19.34
C ALA A 180 1.26 9.26 19.13
N GLY A 181 1.52 8.53 18.05
CA GLY A 181 2.81 7.90 17.77
C GLY A 181 3.89 8.84 17.23
N ARG A 182 3.55 9.96 16.59
CA ARG A 182 4.55 10.90 16.06
C ARG A 182 4.60 12.22 16.81
N GLY A 183 3.72 12.41 17.79
CA GLY A 183 3.60 13.70 18.49
C GLY A 183 3.10 14.78 17.53
N GLN A 184 2.00 14.50 16.83
CA GLN A 184 1.39 15.44 15.89
C GLN A 184 0.05 15.92 16.45
N PRO A 185 -0.25 17.23 16.40
CA PRO A 185 -1.59 17.70 16.71
C PRO A 185 -2.57 17.32 15.60
N MET A 186 -3.86 17.30 15.95
CA MET A 186 -4.94 16.90 15.05
C MET A 186 -5.72 18.14 14.61
N VAL A 187 -5.88 18.31 13.30
CA VAL A 187 -6.71 19.34 12.70
C VAL A 187 -8.00 18.69 12.18
N PHE A 188 -9.13 19.06 12.78
CA PHE A 188 -10.42 18.50 12.39
C PHE A 188 -10.98 19.27 11.19
N VAL A 189 -11.20 18.56 10.08
CA VAL A 189 -11.65 19.14 8.81
C VAL A 189 -12.90 18.44 8.30
N LYS A 190 -13.57 19.06 7.34
CA LYS A 190 -14.66 18.44 6.57
C LYS A 190 -14.33 18.40 5.09
N SER A 191 -14.61 17.26 4.49
CA SER A 191 -14.48 17.05 3.05
C SER A 191 -15.50 16.04 2.56
N ARG A 192 -15.79 16.08 1.26
CA ARG A 192 -16.57 15.00 0.63
C ARG A 192 -15.74 13.72 0.58
N SER A 193 -16.37 12.59 0.87
CA SER A 193 -15.74 11.26 0.84
C SER A 193 -15.88 10.65 -0.55
N GLU A 194 -14.86 10.83 -1.39
CA GLU A 194 -14.86 10.38 -2.79
C GLU A 194 -13.42 10.16 -3.29
N ILE A 195 -12.69 9.20 -2.71
CA ILE A 195 -11.26 8.96 -2.98
C ILE A 195 -10.90 8.82 -4.47
N ASN A 196 -11.77 8.22 -5.29
CA ASN A 196 -11.58 8.05 -6.73
C ASN A 196 -12.06 9.25 -7.57
N GLY A 197 -12.63 10.28 -6.93
CA GLY A 197 -13.19 11.48 -7.56
C GLY A 197 -12.15 12.57 -7.81
N SER A 198 -12.62 13.72 -8.31
CA SER A 198 -11.79 14.91 -8.58
C SER A 198 -12.38 16.17 -7.98
N PHE A 199 -11.64 16.88 -7.13
CA PHE A 199 -12.04 18.22 -6.64
C PHE A 199 -12.14 19.23 -7.78
N SER A 200 -13.04 20.22 -7.61
CA SER A 200 -12.85 21.52 -8.25
C SER A 200 -11.69 22.27 -7.57
N ILE A 201 -11.15 23.30 -8.22
CA ILE A 201 -10.09 24.13 -7.61
C ILE A 201 -10.60 24.75 -6.30
N ASP A 202 -11.82 25.29 -6.29
CA ASP A 202 -12.42 25.93 -5.11
C ASP A 202 -12.61 24.96 -3.94
N ASP A 203 -13.07 23.73 -4.22
CA ASP A 203 -13.23 22.71 -3.17
C ASP A 203 -11.87 22.31 -2.56
N ALA A 204 -10.83 22.20 -3.40
CA ALA A 204 -9.48 21.90 -2.94
C ALA A 204 -8.90 23.05 -2.10
N ASP A 205 -9.10 24.30 -2.53
CA ASP A 205 -8.67 25.48 -1.79
C ASP A 205 -9.42 25.63 -0.46
N ALA A 206 -10.72 25.29 -0.42
CA ALA A 206 -11.49 25.27 0.82
C ALA A 206 -10.98 24.23 1.83
N LEU A 207 -10.56 23.05 1.36
CA LEU A 207 -9.93 22.06 2.24
C LEU A 207 -8.54 22.51 2.70
N ALA A 208 -7.71 23.04 1.78
CA ALA A 208 -6.40 23.56 2.13
C ALA A 208 -6.51 24.66 3.20
N LYS A 209 -7.45 25.60 3.01
CA LYS A 209 -7.72 26.67 3.97
C LYS A 209 -8.15 26.16 5.36
N GLN A 210 -9.00 25.13 5.43
CA GLN A 210 -9.35 24.52 6.72
C GLN A 210 -8.11 23.97 7.46
N ILE A 211 -7.18 23.35 6.73
CA ILE A 211 -5.94 22.82 7.28
C ILE A 211 -5.03 23.96 7.75
N GLU A 212 -4.89 25.01 6.95
CA GLU A 212 -4.11 26.20 7.26
C GLU A 212 -4.65 26.94 8.49
N ASP A 213 -5.96 27.24 8.52
CA ASP A 213 -6.63 27.90 9.65
C ASP A 213 -6.52 27.05 10.93
N GLY A 214 -6.71 25.74 10.81
CA GLY A 214 -6.54 24.80 11.92
C GLY A 214 -5.10 24.75 12.42
N THR A 215 -4.11 24.71 11.53
CA THR A 215 -2.68 24.72 11.90
C THR A 215 -2.29 26.04 12.56
N GLN A 216 -2.81 27.16 12.05
CA GLN A 216 -2.61 28.49 12.63
C GLN A 216 -3.18 28.60 14.05
N ALA A 217 -4.34 28.00 14.31
CA ALA A 217 -4.98 28.01 15.63
C ALA A 217 -4.16 27.29 16.70
N LEU A 218 -3.31 26.32 16.31
CA LEU A 218 -2.43 25.59 17.22
C LEU A 218 -1.23 26.43 17.72
N GLY A 219 -1.02 27.62 17.15
CA GLY A 219 0.09 28.50 17.54
C GLY A 219 1.48 27.94 17.21
N LEU A 220 1.58 27.02 16.25
CA LEU A 220 2.83 26.47 15.71
C LEU A 220 3.36 27.36 14.58
N ARG A 221 4.68 27.36 14.34
CA ARG A 221 5.23 27.87 13.08
C ARG A 221 5.02 26.83 11.97
N TRP A 222 4.48 27.25 10.83
CA TRP A 222 4.07 26.30 9.79
C TRP A 222 4.12 26.85 8.35
N ASN A 223 4.43 28.12 8.11
CA ASN A 223 4.18 28.74 6.81
C ASN A 223 5.37 28.69 5.84
N SER A 224 6.44 27.97 6.21
CA SER A 224 7.60 27.75 5.36
C SER A 224 8.26 26.40 5.67
N LEU A 225 8.87 25.77 4.66
CA LEU A 225 9.65 24.54 4.90
C LEU A 225 10.81 24.81 5.86
N GLY A 226 10.95 23.96 6.87
CA GLY A 226 11.91 24.07 7.97
C GLY A 226 11.31 24.66 9.25
N ASP A 227 10.02 24.97 9.25
CA ASP A 227 9.31 25.43 10.45
C ASP A 227 9.04 24.29 11.45
N GLU A 228 8.23 24.55 12.49
CA GLU A 228 7.80 23.50 13.41
C GLU A 228 7.02 22.43 12.63
N VAL A 229 6.07 22.80 11.79
CA VAL A 229 5.27 21.86 10.99
C VAL A 229 5.79 21.78 9.55
N ASP A 230 6.23 20.59 9.12
CA ASP A 230 6.71 20.36 7.73
C ASP A 230 5.93 19.23 7.01
N ALA A 231 4.94 18.62 7.66
CA ALA A 231 4.17 17.53 7.07
C ALA A 231 2.68 17.64 7.38
N VAL A 232 1.87 17.19 6.43
CA VAL A 232 0.41 17.07 6.59
C VAL A 232 -0.01 15.66 6.21
N THR A 233 -0.58 14.92 7.16
CA THR A 233 -1.24 13.66 6.86
C THR A 233 -2.74 13.88 6.73
N LEU A 234 -3.30 13.58 5.56
CA LEU A 234 -4.74 13.54 5.31
C LEU A 234 -5.25 12.15 5.72
N ALA A 235 -5.86 12.02 6.89
CA ALA A 235 -6.51 10.79 7.36
C ALA A 235 -8.03 10.85 7.06
N LEU A 236 -8.37 10.86 5.76
CA LEU A 236 -9.73 10.90 5.23
C LEU A 236 -9.78 10.50 3.76
N ALA A 237 -10.91 9.94 3.32
CA ALA A 237 -11.15 9.51 1.94
C ALA A 237 -11.58 10.65 1.00
N CYS A 238 -10.93 11.82 1.09
CA CYS A 238 -11.18 12.93 0.16
C CYS A 238 -10.68 12.60 -1.26
N PRO A 239 -11.20 13.25 -2.32
CA PRO A 239 -10.70 13.11 -3.69
C PRO A 239 -9.18 13.20 -3.80
N ALA A 240 -8.57 12.23 -4.49
CA ALA A 240 -7.12 12.16 -4.66
C ALA A 240 -6.55 13.11 -5.71
N ARG A 241 -7.42 13.69 -6.54
CA ARG A 241 -7.06 14.56 -7.66
C ARG A 241 -7.90 15.84 -7.69
N ILE A 242 -7.36 16.86 -8.34
CA ILE A 242 -8.01 18.15 -8.59
C ILE A 242 -8.08 18.33 -10.09
N ASP A 243 -9.27 18.66 -10.58
CA ASP A 243 -9.56 18.88 -11.98
C ASP A 243 -9.25 20.33 -12.37
N ARG A 244 -8.47 20.52 -13.43
CA ARG A 244 -8.20 21.83 -14.02
C ARG A 244 -8.23 21.79 -15.56
N PRO A 245 -8.54 22.91 -16.22
CA PRO A 245 -8.38 23.03 -17.67
C PRO A 245 -6.91 22.97 -18.07
N ILE A 246 -6.61 22.43 -19.26
CA ILE A 246 -5.26 22.47 -19.83
C ILE A 246 -5.01 23.87 -20.41
N PRO A 247 -3.95 24.58 -20.00
CA PRO A 247 -3.65 25.91 -20.56
C PRO A 247 -3.49 25.87 -22.08
N GLY A 248 -4.29 26.66 -22.79
CA GLY A 248 -4.22 26.82 -24.25
C GLY A 248 -4.65 25.60 -25.08
N LYS A 249 -5.30 24.59 -24.47
CA LYS A 249 -5.83 23.41 -25.18
C LYS A 249 -7.22 23.03 -24.67
N GLU A 250 -8.03 22.45 -25.55
CA GLU A 250 -9.25 21.75 -25.12
C GLU A 250 -8.87 20.48 -24.36
N GLY A 251 -9.44 20.29 -23.16
CA GLY A 251 -9.20 19.11 -22.34
C GLY A 251 -9.05 19.45 -20.85
N ARG A 252 -8.99 18.39 -20.04
CA ARG A 252 -8.85 18.47 -18.59
C ARG A 252 -7.57 17.76 -18.18
N GLU A 253 -6.91 18.29 -17.16
CA GLU A 253 -5.75 17.71 -16.51
C GLU A 253 -6.07 17.50 -15.03
N PHE A 254 -5.45 16.47 -14.45
CA PHE A 254 -5.51 16.21 -13.03
C PHE A 254 -4.17 16.54 -12.38
N ILE A 255 -4.21 17.35 -11.32
CA ILE A 255 -3.11 17.49 -10.37
C ILE A 255 -3.43 16.68 -9.10
N ALA A 256 -2.41 16.32 -8.34
CA ALA A 256 -2.57 15.53 -7.13
C ALA A 256 -3.03 16.41 -5.97
N THR A 257 -4.08 15.98 -5.25
CA THR A 257 -4.55 16.66 -4.03
C THR A 257 -3.42 16.75 -2.99
N THR A 258 -2.65 15.68 -2.82
CA THR A 258 -1.53 15.63 -1.87
C THR A 258 -0.33 16.48 -2.27
N ASP A 259 -0.27 16.99 -3.51
CA ASP A 259 0.74 17.98 -3.87
C ASP A 259 0.25 19.42 -3.65
N ARG A 260 -1.08 19.64 -3.69
CA ARG A 260 -1.73 20.92 -3.37
C ARG A 260 -1.82 21.17 -1.88
N MET A 261 -2.12 20.14 -1.08
CA MET A 261 -2.12 20.25 0.38
C MET A 261 -0.68 20.47 0.87
N GLY A 262 -0.48 21.41 1.79
CA GLY A 262 0.86 21.82 2.22
C GLY A 262 1.48 22.93 1.35
N ARG A 263 0.68 23.69 0.61
CA ARG A 263 1.11 24.88 -0.14
C ARG A 263 0.20 26.07 0.12
N ILE A 264 0.79 27.26 0.28
CA ILE A 264 0.09 28.52 0.61
C ILE A 264 -0.49 29.16 -0.64
N GLY A 265 -1.72 29.68 -0.53
CA GLY A 265 -2.38 30.44 -1.58
C GLY A 265 -3.60 29.71 -2.12
N ALA A 266 -4.13 30.19 -3.24
CA ALA A 266 -5.28 29.63 -3.93
C ALA A 266 -4.90 29.25 -5.37
N GLY A 267 -5.65 28.34 -5.97
CA GLY A 267 -5.47 27.89 -7.33
C GLY A 267 -4.37 26.84 -7.51
N THR A 268 -3.89 26.74 -8.75
CA THR A 268 -2.92 25.71 -9.17
C THR A 268 -1.62 26.29 -9.73
N GLU A 269 -1.41 27.60 -9.57
CA GLU A 269 -0.23 28.31 -10.05
C GLU A 269 0.63 28.79 -8.88
N GLN A 270 1.85 28.24 -8.79
CA GLN A 270 2.93 28.64 -7.87
C GLN A 270 2.55 28.94 -6.40
N PRO A 271 1.80 28.08 -5.69
CA PRO A 271 1.66 28.21 -4.24
C PRO A 271 2.92 27.68 -3.56
N GLU A 272 3.53 28.51 -2.71
CA GLU A 272 4.76 28.20 -1.97
C GLU A 272 4.53 27.01 -1.04
N ARG A 273 5.46 26.06 -1.01
CA ARG A 273 5.34 24.86 -0.18
C ARG A 273 5.72 25.17 1.27
N TRP A 274 4.89 24.70 2.18
CA TRP A 274 5.11 24.75 3.62
C TRP A 274 5.10 23.36 4.27
N ALA A 275 4.51 22.36 3.63
CA ALA A 275 4.56 20.98 4.08
C ALA A 275 4.57 19.96 2.93
N TRP A 276 5.07 18.76 3.23
CA TRP A 276 4.88 17.57 2.38
C TRP A 276 3.67 16.77 2.87
N SER A 277 2.76 16.48 1.95
CA SER A 277 1.52 15.80 2.31
C SER A 277 1.44 14.36 1.82
N GLY A 278 0.75 13.53 2.59
CA GLY A 278 0.36 12.16 2.24
C GLY A 278 -1.09 11.89 2.63
N GLN A 279 -1.73 10.92 1.99
CA GLN A 279 -3.12 10.57 2.24
C GLN A 279 -3.29 9.12 2.67
N ILE A 280 -3.98 8.89 3.79
CA ILE A 280 -4.43 7.58 4.26
C ILE A 280 -5.96 7.53 4.20
N PHE A 281 -6.49 6.47 3.61
CA PHE A 281 -7.92 6.24 3.46
C PHE A 281 -8.25 4.75 3.63
N GLY A 282 -9.55 4.44 3.72
CA GLY A 282 -10.07 3.08 3.77
C GLY A 282 -10.93 2.82 5.00
N SER A 283 -11.21 1.56 5.27
CA SER A 283 -11.84 1.15 6.53
C SER A 283 -10.92 1.42 7.72
N SER A 284 -11.45 1.41 8.94
CA SER A 284 -10.64 1.56 10.14
C SER A 284 -9.50 0.55 10.23
N ARG A 285 -9.71 -0.72 9.84
CA ARG A 285 -8.62 -1.71 9.80
C ARG A 285 -7.52 -1.35 8.81
N THR A 286 -7.87 -0.97 7.58
CA THR A 286 -6.90 -0.73 6.50
C THR A 286 -6.15 0.58 6.75
N ALA A 287 -6.84 1.62 7.20
CA ALA A 287 -6.21 2.89 7.55
C ALA A 287 -5.25 2.70 8.74
N ASN A 288 -5.69 2.03 9.81
CA ASN A 288 -4.84 1.74 10.96
C ASN A 288 -3.64 0.84 10.58
N TYR A 289 -3.85 -0.19 9.74
CA TYR A 289 -2.77 -1.02 9.20
C TYR A 289 -1.68 -0.16 8.53
N GLN A 290 -2.06 0.83 7.71
CA GLN A 290 -1.10 1.72 7.06
C GLN A 290 -0.30 2.55 8.07
N ALA A 291 -0.96 3.13 9.08
CA ALA A 291 -0.30 3.91 10.13
C ALA A 291 0.67 3.04 10.95
N MET A 292 0.25 1.83 11.33
CA MET A 292 1.09 0.90 12.08
C MET A 292 2.30 0.45 11.25
N CYS A 293 2.10 0.19 9.96
CA CYS A 293 3.20 -0.11 9.05
C CYS A 293 4.24 1.03 9.02
N ALA A 294 3.79 2.28 8.85
CA ALA A 294 4.66 3.44 8.74
C ALA A 294 5.45 3.77 10.01
N MET A 295 4.91 3.43 11.20
CA MET A 295 5.56 3.71 12.49
C MET A 295 6.46 2.58 12.99
N PHE A 296 6.08 1.33 12.76
CA PHE A 296 6.70 0.19 13.44
C PHE A 296 7.56 -0.69 12.54
N LEU A 297 7.37 -0.65 11.21
CA LEU A 297 8.20 -1.46 10.32
C LEU A 297 9.59 -0.89 10.18
N SER A 298 10.53 -1.81 10.04
CA SER A 298 11.95 -1.53 9.91
C SER A 298 12.47 -2.14 8.63
N PRO A 299 12.30 -1.48 7.46
CA PRO A 299 12.64 -2.08 6.17
C PRO A 299 14.05 -2.66 6.12
N ARG A 300 14.19 -3.91 5.66
CA ARG A 300 15.48 -4.61 5.48
C ARG A 300 15.67 -5.22 4.10
N THR A 301 14.64 -5.24 3.28
CA THR A 301 14.69 -5.79 1.93
C THR A 301 14.06 -4.85 0.92
N ALA A 302 14.63 -4.82 -0.29
CA ALA A 302 14.11 -4.08 -1.42
C ALA A 302 14.02 -4.94 -2.68
N TRP A 303 13.02 -4.64 -3.50
CA TRP A 303 12.88 -5.17 -4.84
C TRP A 303 12.75 -4.02 -5.83
N LEU A 304 13.67 -3.97 -6.79
CA LEU A 304 13.73 -2.94 -7.81
C LEU A 304 13.49 -3.60 -9.17
N PHE A 305 12.56 -3.07 -9.95
CA PHE A 305 12.23 -3.58 -11.28
C PHE A 305 12.20 -2.44 -12.31
N ASP A 306 13.11 -2.47 -13.26
CA ASP A 306 13.17 -1.50 -14.35
C ASP A 306 12.63 -2.08 -15.64
N GLY A 307 11.52 -1.54 -16.12
CA GLY A 307 10.89 -1.90 -17.39
C GLY A 307 11.33 -1.02 -18.57
N TYR A 308 12.15 0.00 -18.33
CA TYR A 308 12.70 0.85 -19.37
C TYR A 308 13.94 0.23 -20.01
N ARG A 309 14.26 0.71 -21.21
CA ARG A 309 15.56 0.48 -21.84
C ARG A 309 16.53 1.56 -21.35
N THR A 310 17.81 1.23 -21.30
CA THR A 310 18.85 2.09 -20.72
C THR A 310 19.30 3.25 -21.64
N ASP A 311 18.61 3.50 -22.75
CA ASP A 311 18.97 4.53 -23.72
C ASP A 311 18.33 5.92 -23.45
N GLY A 312 19.04 6.97 -23.87
CA GLY A 312 18.53 8.34 -23.82
C GLY A 312 18.21 8.85 -22.41
N ALA A 313 17.08 9.56 -22.28
CA ALA A 313 16.67 10.18 -21.02
C ALA A 313 16.23 9.16 -19.94
N PHE A 314 15.91 7.92 -20.33
CA PHE A 314 15.47 6.86 -19.41
C PHE A 314 16.63 6.32 -18.58
N GLY A 315 17.87 6.34 -19.08
CA GLY A 315 19.05 5.88 -18.34
C GLY A 315 19.32 6.66 -17.03
N ALA A 316 18.83 7.89 -16.90
CA ALA A 316 18.91 8.64 -15.63
C ALA A 316 17.97 8.08 -14.54
N TYR A 317 17.01 7.24 -14.92
CA TYR A 317 16.05 6.62 -14.01
C TYR A 317 16.38 5.17 -13.68
N ASP A 318 17.43 4.62 -14.29
CA ASP A 318 17.96 3.28 -14.05
C ASP A 318 18.03 2.95 -12.55
N LEU A 319 17.42 1.83 -12.18
CA LEU A 319 17.31 1.35 -10.80
C LEU A 319 18.57 0.62 -10.28
N THR A 320 19.51 0.24 -11.13
CA THR A 320 20.73 -0.48 -10.76
C THR A 320 21.54 0.30 -9.73
N LYS A 321 21.80 1.59 -9.99
CA LYS A 321 22.56 2.44 -9.06
C LYS A 321 21.83 2.67 -7.74
N ALA A 322 20.51 2.84 -7.78
CA ALA A 322 19.69 2.94 -6.58
C ALA A 322 19.76 1.64 -5.75
N GLY A 323 19.73 0.48 -6.41
CA GLY A 323 19.89 -0.83 -5.80
C GLY A 323 21.24 -1.00 -5.12
N ASP A 324 22.33 -0.60 -5.77
CA ASP A 324 23.68 -0.66 -5.20
C ASP A 324 23.83 0.22 -3.96
N MET A 325 23.24 1.42 -3.97
CA MET A 325 23.23 2.30 -2.80
C MET A 325 22.47 1.69 -1.62
N LEU A 326 21.33 1.02 -1.87
CA LEU A 326 20.59 0.29 -0.84
C LEU A 326 21.38 -0.91 -0.29
N ARG A 327 22.10 -1.64 -1.15
CA ARG A 327 23.02 -2.72 -0.72
C ARG A 327 24.13 -2.18 0.17
N GLN A 328 24.75 -1.07 -0.21
CA GLN A 328 25.78 -0.40 0.60
C GLN A 328 25.24 0.06 1.95
N ALA A 329 23.95 0.41 2.02
CA ALA A 329 23.25 0.71 3.28
C ALA A 329 22.85 -0.54 4.10
N GLY A 330 23.24 -1.75 3.67
CA GLY A 330 23.01 -3.01 4.39
C GLY A 330 21.67 -3.67 4.13
N MET A 331 20.95 -3.27 3.07
CA MET A 331 19.67 -3.85 2.69
C MET A 331 19.86 -5.10 1.81
N GLY A 332 18.97 -6.10 1.94
CA GLY A 332 18.86 -7.18 0.97
C GLY A 332 18.13 -6.70 -0.29
N VAL A 333 18.81 -6.64 -1.43
CA VAL A 333 18.25 -6.01 -2.66
C VAL A 333 18.26 -6.98 -3.83
N GLU A 334 17.08 -7.24 -4.38
CA GLU A 334 16.89 -7.86 -5.70
C GLU A 334 16.61 -6.77 -6.74
N THR A 335 17.43 -6.71 -7.80
CA THR A 335 17.25 -5.76 -8.91
C THR A 335 17.05 -6.57 -10.18
N LEU A 336 15.95 -6.32 -10.89
CA LEU A 336 15.69 -6.80 -12.25
C LEU A 336 15.71 -5.58 -13.16
N ASP A 337 16.59 -5.60 -14.15
CA ASP A 337 16.85 -4.50 -15.08
C ASP A 337 17.17 -5.09 -16.46
N TRP A 338 17.21 -4.26 -17.49
CA TRP A 338 17.46 -4.66 -18.87
C TRP A 338 18.74 -5.51 -19.01
N PRO A 339 18.69 -6.67 -19.73
CA PRO A 339 17.60 -7.17 -20.58
C PRO A 339 16.48 -7.95 -19.89
N ASP A 340 16.53 -8.12 -18.57
CA ASP A 340 15.61 -8.94 -17.78
C ASP A 340 14.41 -8.13 -17.22
N GLY A 341 14.03 -7.05 -17.93
CA GLY A 341 12.97 -6.09 -17.57
C GLY A 341 11.63 -6.31 -18.28
N GLY A 342 11.40 -7.51 -18.82
CA GLY A 342 10.22 -7.85 -19.62
C GLY A 342 9.03 -8.38 -18.81
N ALA A 343 7.90 -8.53 -19.49
CA ALA A 343 6.66 -9.05 -18.90
C ALA A 343 6.74 -10.53 -18.51
N GLU A 344 7.60 -11.30 -19.18
CA GLU A 344 7.87 -12.69 -18.80
C GLU A 344 8.61 -12.74 -17.46
N GLU A 345 9.68 -11.96 -17.30
CA GLU A 345 10.48 -11.88 -16.08
C GLU A 345 9.66 -11.35 -14.90
N TRP A 346 8.83 -10.32 -15.14
CA TRP A 346 7.88 -9.83 -14.14
C TRP A 346 6.96 -10.95 -13.63
N ARG A 347 6.31 -11.66 -14.55
CA ARG A 347 5.37 -12.74 -14.20
C ARG A 347 6.09 -13.91 -13.54
N ALA A 348 7.23 -14.32 -14.07
CA ALA A 348 8.08 -15.35 -13.48
C ALA A 348 8.49 -15.00 -12.05
N ARG A 349 8.71 -13.71 -11.77
CA ARG A 349 8.99 -13.24 -10.41
C ARG A 349 7.76 -13.20 -9.50
N ALA A 350 6.58 -12.91 -10.06
CA ALA A 350 5.32 -12.79 -9.35
C ALA A 350 4.65 -14.14 -9.01
N VAL A 351 5.11 -15.27 -9.58
CA VAL A 351 4.59 -16.62 -9.25
C VAL A 351 4.91 -17.05 -7.82
N ARG A 352 5.83 -16.35 -7.18
CA ARG A 352 6.20 -16.49 -5.77
C ARG A 352 6.00 -15.14 -5.08
N PRO A 353 5.76 -15.11 -3.76
CA PRO A 353 5.58 -13.84 -3.08
C PRO A 353 6.84 -12.96 -3.20
N VAL A 354 6.62 -11.65 -3.30
CA VAL A 354 7.71 -10.68 -3.18
C VAL A 354 7.96 -10.42 -1.69
N GLN A 355 9.19 -10.70 -1.27
CA GLN A 355 9.68 -10.52 0.10
C GLN A 355 10.47 -9.20 0.21
N ALA A 356 9.84 -8.10 -0.14
CA ALA A 356 10.44 -6.78 -0.14
C ALA A 356 9.57 -5.78 0.63
N GLN A 357 10.20 -4.94 1.44
CA GLN A 357 9.54 -3.88 2.21
C GLN A 357 9.70 -2.51 1.54
N ILE A 358 10.65 -2.39 0.63
CA ILE A 358 10.78 -1.27 -0.32
C ILE A 358 10.64 -1.83 -1.73
N ILE A 359 9.75 -1.25 -2.53
CA ILE A 359 9.56 -1.64 -3.93
C ILE A 359 9.74 -0.40 -4.79
N MET A 360 10.64 -0.44 -5.76
CA MET A 360 10.79 0.63 -6.76
C MET A 360 10.58 0.06 -8.15
N VAL A 361 9.71 0.68 -8.93
CA VAL A 361 9.33 0.17 -10.24
C VAL A 361 9.28 1.31 -11.25
N ASN A 362 9.93 1.11 -12.40
CA ASN A 362 9.90 2.03 -13.53
C ASN A 362 9.18 1.37 -14.70
N THR A 363 8.05 1.94 -15.11
CA THR A 363 7.25 1.44 -16.25
C THR A 363 6.51 2.58 -16.92
N MET A 364 5.81 2.30 -18.02
CA MET A 364 4.87 3.25 -18.63
C MET A 364 3.55 2.54 -18.92
N GLY A 365 2.49 3.27 -19.23
CA GLY A 365 1.19 2.67 -19.50
C GLY A 365 0.06 3.52 -18.95
N ASN A 366 -0.96 2.86 -18.40
CA ASN A 366 -2.16 3.48 -17.86
C ASN A 366 -2.52 2.86 -16.51
N SER A 367 -3.53 3.39 -15.84
CA SER A 367 -3.99 2.90 -14.55
C SER A 367 -4.37 1.41 -14.53
N ASP A 368 -4.69 0.81 -15.68
CA ASP A 368 -5.17 -0.57 -15.87
C ASP A 368 -4.19 -1.48 -16.65
N PHE A 369 -2.99 -1.01 -17.02
CA PHE A 369 -1.92 -1.84 -17.58
C PHE A 369 -0.55 -1.17 -17.48
N PHE A 370 0.52 -1.95 -17.54
CA PHE A 370 1.89 -1.43 -17.64
C PHE A 370 2.69 -2.14 -18.71
N GLU A 371 3.33 -1.33 -19.54
CA GLU A 371 4.25 -1.74 -20.59
C GLU A 371 5.65 -1.93 -20.00
N LEU A 372 6.25 -3.03 -20.43
CA LEU A 372 7.57 -3.49 -20.12
C LEU A 372 8.33 -3.72 -21.43
N SER A 373 9.65 -3.81 -21.34
CA SER A 373 10.50 -4.00 -22.52
C SER A 373 11.08 -5.42 -22.50
N PRO A 374 10.51 -6.40 -23.24
CA PRO A 374 9.26 -6.36 -23.99
C PRO A 374 8.03 -6.80 -23.19
N GLY A 375 6.84 -6.47 -23.71
CA GLY A 375 5.56 -7.05 -23.31
C GLY A 375 4.72 -6.16 -22.39
N ARG A 376 3.49 -6.59 -22.13
CA ARG A 376 2.53 -5.88 -21.30
C ARG A 376 2.13 -6.73 -20.10
N CYS A 377 1.99 -6.08 -18.96
CA CYS A 377 1.38 -6.61 -17.76
C CYS A 377 0.11 -5.85 -17.38
N LEU A 378 -0.74 -6.50 -16.59
CA LEU A 378 -2.00 -5.98 -16.06
C LEU A 378 -1.90 -5.86 -14.53
N PRO A 379 -2.78 -5.10 -13.85
CA PRO A 379 -2.84 -5.06 -12.39
C PRO A 379 -2.92 -6.45 -11.76
N ALA A 380 -3.59 -7.40 -12.41
CA ALA A 380 -3.68 -8.79 -11.96
C ALA A 380 -2.33 -9.56 -12.01
N ASP A 381 -1.28 -8.99 -12.61
CA ASP A 381 0.10 -9.49 -12.57
C ASP A 381 0.92 -8.95 -11.41
N LEU A 382 0.40 -7.96 -10.67
CA LEU A 382 1.12 -7.43 -9.51
C LEU A 382 1.33 -8.55 -8.48
N PRO A 383 2.52 -8.61 -7.86
CA PRO A 383 2.87 -9.70 -6.97
C PRO A 383 2.02 -9.67 -5.70
N ILE A 384 1.75 -10.86 -5.17
CA ILE A 384 1.21 -10.99 -3.82
C ILE A 384 2.36 -10.78 -2.84
N LEU A 385 2.20 -9.86 -1.90
CA LEU A 385 3.26 -9.53 -0.95
C LEU A 385 3.23 -10.46 0.27
N ASP A 386 4.42 -10.87 0.68
CA ASP A 386 4.60 -11.59 1.95
C ASP A 386 4.57 -10.63 3.15
N GLN A 387 5.11 -9.43 2.96
CA GLN A 387 5.27 -8.40 4.00
C GLN A 387 4.71 -7.06 3.50
N PRO A 388 4.38 -6.11 4.39
CA PRO A 388 3.95 -4.78 3.97
C PRO A 388 5.10 -4.06 3.24
N ALA A 389 4.76 -3.28 2.21
CA ALA A 389 5.77 -2.58 1.40
C ALA A 389 5.43 -1.09 1.19
N ALA A 390 6.48 -0.27 1.12
CA ALA A 390 6.43 1.07 0.56
C ALA A 390 6.80 1.00 -0.93
N VAL A 391 5.93 1.55 -1.78
CA VAL A 391 6.05 1.42 -3.24
C VAL A 391 6.33 2.79 -3.88
N HIS A 392 7.44 2.89 -4.59
CA HIS A 392 7.79 4.01 -5.47
C HIS A 392 7.58 3.57 -6.93
N PHE A 393 6.54 4.10 -7.58
CA PHE A 393 6.08 3.60 -8.86
C PHE A 393 6.10 4.72 -9.93
N ILE A 394 7.18 4.77 -10.70
CA ILE A 394 7.31 5.69 -11.84
C ILE A 394 6.48 5.11 -12.99
N HIS A 395 5.30 5.70 -13.20
CA HIS A 395 4.32 5.27 -14.20
C HIS A 395 3.20 6.31 -14.38
N SER A 396 2.67 6.43 -15.60
CA SER A 396 1.59 7.36 -15.93
C SER A 396 0.21 6.88 -15.43
N TRP A 397 -0.58 7.75 -14.79
CA TRP A 397 -1.91 7.39 -14.25
C TRP A 397 -1.96 6.26 -13.21
N SER A 398 -0.83 5.81 -12.64
CA SER A 398 -0.79 4.68 -11.71
C SER A 398 -1.63 4.86 -10.44
N ALA A 399 -1.86 6.11 -10.05
CA ALA A 399 -2.66 6.51 -8.90
C ALA A 399 -4.01 7.13 -9.27
N LEU A 400 -4.47 6.97 -10.52
CA LEU A 400 -5.71 7.59 -10.99
C LEU A 400 -6.94 7.13 -10.19
N PHE A 401 -7.01 5.84 -9.82
CA PHE A 401 -8.14 5.26 -9.08
C PHE A 401 -7.66 4.51 -7.83
N PRO A 402 -7.34 5.22 -6.73
CA PRO A 402 -6.66 4.63 -5.57
C PRO A 402 -7.42 3.50 -4.88
N ALA A 403 -8.74 3.50 -4.92
CA ALA A 403 -9.56 2.50 -4.22
C ALA A 403 -10.11 1.40 -5.11
N LEU A 404 -9.72 1.33 -6.40
CA LEU A 404 -10.19 0.29 -7.33
C LEU A 404 -9.10 -0.80 -7.50
N PRO A 405 -9.31 -2.03 -7.01
CA PRO A 405 -8.33 -3.11 -7.16
C PRO A 405 -8.07 -3.52 -8.62
N SER A 406 -8.95 -3.19 -9.56
CA SER A 406 -8.70 -3.41 -10.99
C SER A 406 -7.66 -2.45 -11.59
N HIS A 407 -7.09 -1.55 -10.79
CA HIS A 407 -6.09 -0.56 -11.20
C HIS A 407 -4.84 -0.68 -10.33
N LEU A 408 -3.72 -0.12 -10.79
CA LEU A 408 -2.39 -0.31 -10.20
C LEU A 408 -2.32 0.02 -8.70
N LEU A 409 -2.59 1.26 -8.29
CA LEU A 409 -2.55 1.64 -6.87
C LEU A 409 -3.52 0.82 -6.01
N GLY A 410 -4.79 0.72 -6.42
CA GLY A 410 -5.79 -0.03 -5.65
C GLY A 410 -5.42 -1.50 -5.46
N ARG A 411 -4.77 -2.10 -6.47
CA ARG A 411 -4.23 -3.45 -6.36
C ARG A 411 -3.05 -3.52 -5.41
N TRP A 412 -2.08 -2.59 -5.49
CA TRP A 412 -0.96 -2.54 -4.53
C TRP A 412 -1.44 -2.44 -3.08
N PHE A 413 -2.47 -1.65 -2.81
CA PHE A 413 -3.09 -1.56 -1.48
C PHE A 413 -3.82 -2.84 -1.07
N GLU A 414 -4.57 -3.48 -1.96
CA GLU A 414 -5.13 -4.82 -1.69
C GLU A 414 -4.03 -5.85 -1.33
N ARG A 415 -2.84 -5.70 -1.93
CA ARG A 415 -1.68 -6.56 -1.67
C ARG A 415 -0.87 -6.18 -0.43
N GLY A 416 -1.22 -5.11 0.27
CA GLY A 416 -0.56 -4.74 1.53
C GLY A 416 0.52 -3.67 1.41
N ALA A 417 0.59 -2.96 0.30
CA ALA A 417 1.34 -1.70 0.28
C ALA A 417 0.73 -0.73 1.29
N PHE A 418 1.58 -0.08 2.08
CA PHE A 418 1.14 0.91 3.09
C PHE A 418 1.55 2.34 2.74
N PHE A 419 2.44 2.48 1.77
CA PHE A 419 2.87 3.74 1.21
C PHE A 419 2.96 3.57 -0.30
N TYR A 420 2.48 4.56 -1.05
CA TYR A 420 2.53 4.57 -2.50
C TYR A 420 2.83 5.95 -3.05
N TYR A 421 3.79 6.03 -3.98
CA TYR A 421 4.10 7.23 -4.74
C TYR A 421 3.92 6.95 -6.23
N GLY A 422 3.08 7.74 -6.89
CA GLY A 422 2.73 7.56 -8.29
C GLY A 422 1.91 8.72 -8.85
N SER A 423 1.39 8.60 -10.07
CA SER A 423 0.80 9.74 -10.79
C SER A 423 -0.71 9.63 -10.98
N VAL A 424 -1.44 10.73 -10.78
CA VAL A 424 -2.90 10.80 -11.04
C VAL A 424 -3.24 11.19 -12.49
N HIS A 425 -2.23 11.52 -13.30
CA HIS A 425 -2.35 11.84 -14.73
C HIS A 425 -1.09 11.36 -15.46
N GLU A 426 -0.98 11.52 -16.77
CA GLU A 426 0.28 11.42 -17.51
C GLU A 426 1.26 12.54 -17.13
N PRO A 427 2.39 12.23 -16.47
CA PRO A 427 3.44 13.20 -16.18
C PRO A 427 4.57 13.12 -17.23
N TYR A 428 5.37 14.18 -17.34
CA TYR A 428 6.71 14.02 -17.92
C TYR A 428 7.55 13.15 -16.98
N LEU A 429 8.45 12.33 -17.52
CA LEU A 429 9.36 11.51 -16.70
C LEU A 429 10.13 12.36 -15.67
N SER A 430 10.56 13.56 -16.08
CA SER A 430 11.25 14.55 -15.23
C SER A 430 10.43 15.06 -14.04
N ALA A 431 9.12 14.78 -13.99
CA ALA A 431 8.29 15.08 -12.82
C ALA A 431 8.66 14.19 -11.62
N PHE A 432 9.21 12.99 -11.87
CA PHE A 432 9.74 12.12 -10.84
C PHE A 432 11.21 12.47 -10.56
N LEU A 433 11.62 12.36 -9.31
CA LEU A 433 13.04 12.36 -8.99
C LEU A 433 13.70 11.06 -9.47
N PRO A 434 14.90 11.14 -10.06
CA PRO A 434 15.72 9.97 -10.32
C PRO A 434 15.86 9.06 -9.06
N PRO A 435 15.67 7.74 -9.17
CA PRO A 435 15.75 6.81 -8.05
C PRO A 435 17.05 6.91 -7.25
N GLU A 436 18.19 7.14 -7.90
CA GLU A 436 19.46 7.39 -7.21
C GLU A 436 19.41 8.58 -6.23
N LYS A 437 18.72 9.65 -6.59
CA LYS A 437 18.56 10.85 -5.75
C LYS A 437 17.57 10.59 -4.62
N VAL A 438 16.52 9.81 -4.89
CA VAL A 438 15.59 9.35 -3.86
C VAL A 438 16.34 8.53 -2.81
N VAL A 439 17.11 7.52 -3.23
CA VAL A 439 17.90 6.68 -2.32
C VAL A 439 18.91 7.53 -1.54
N ALA A 440 19.61 8.46 -2.20
CA ALA A 440 20.53 9.38 -1.51
C ALA A 440 19.85 10.13 -0.36
N ARG A 441 18.65 10.68 -0.61
CA ARG A 441 17.88 11.46 0.39
C ARG A 441 17.39 10.59 1.55
N ILE A 442 16.83 9.42 1.29
CA ILE A 442 16.36 8.54 2.38
C ILE A 442 17.53 7.97 3.19
N SER A 443 18.69 7.72 2.56
CA SER A 443 19.89 7.22 3.25
C SER A 443 20.45 8.22 4.26
N ILE A 444 20.24 9.52 4.05
CA ILE A 444 20.60 10.57 5.01
C ILE A 444 19.45 10.95 5.96
N GLY A 445 18.37 10.15 5.97
CA GLY A 445 17.29 10.23 6.95
C GLY A 445 16.09 11.08 6.55
N ALA A 446 16.00 11.59 5.31
CA ALA A 446 14.80 12.29 4.86
C ALA A 446 13.58 11.34 4.86
N PRO A 447 12.42 11.76 5.38
CA PRO A 447 11.21 10.95 5.29
C PRO A 447 10.70 10.91 3.85
N TRP A 448 9.94 9.87 3.50
CA TRP A 448 9.53 9.59 2.13
C TRP A 448 8.73 10.72 1.49
N GLY A 449 7.83 11.39 2.24
CA GLY A 449 7.05 12.52 1.71
C GLY A 449 7.94 13.66 1.19
N ALA A 450 9.07 13.91 1.85
CA ALA A 450 10.06 14.92 1.47
C ALA A 450 11.08 14.39 0.45
N ALA A 451 11.53 13.15 0.63
CA ALA A 451 12.59 12.57 -0.19
C ALA A 451 12.18 12.43 -1.67
N LEU A 452 10.89 12.21 -1.94
CA LEU A 452 10.36 11.88 -3.25
C LEU A 452 9.96 13.08 -4.12
N ARG A 453 9.92 14.30 -3.56
CA ARG A 453 9.38 15.46 -4.26
C ARG A 453 10.43 16.52 -4.61
N TYR A 454 10.12 17.26 -5.67
CA TYR A 454 10.71 18.58 -5.88
C TYR A 454 9.96 19.60 -5.00
N ASP A 455 10.72 20.46 -4.32
CA ASP A 455 10.14 21.45 -3.41
C ASP A 455 9.63 22.68 -4.17
N GLY A 456 10.31 23.06 -5.25
CA GLY A 456 9.95 24.19 -6.12
C GLY A 456 8.96 23.83 -7.23
N GLY A 457 8.31 24.86 -7.79
CA GLY A 457 7.35 24.75 -8.89
C GLY A 457 5.87 24.64 -8.45
N PRO A 458 4.91 24.73 -9.38
CA PRO A 458 3.48 24.62 -9.08
C PRO A 458 3.10 23.20 -8.62
N PRO A 459 1.89 23.00 -8.06
CA PRO A 459 1.39 21.67 -7.74
C PRO A 459 1.29 20.84 -9.02
N TRP A 460 1.63 19.57 -8.92
CA TRP A 460 1.76 18.69 -10.07
C TRP A 460 0.99 17.37 -9.91
N LYS A 461 1.19 16.48 -10.89
CA LYS A 461 0.43 15.25 -11.11
C LYS A 461 0.80 14.09 -10.17
N ILE A 462 1.79 14.27 -9.30
CA ILE A 462 2.34 13.17 -8.50
C ILE A 462 1.72 13.16 -7.11
N ALA A 463 1.13 12.03 -6.73
CA ALA A 463 0.44 11.82 -5.47
C ALA A 463 1.24 10.94 -4.51
N THR A 464 1.07 11.19 -3.22
CA THR A 464 1.62 10.38 -2.12
C THR A 464 0.47 9.84 -1.29
N PHE A 465 0.42 8.52 -1.13
CA PHE A 465 -0.51 7.84 -0.23
C PHE A 465 0.28 7.12 0.85
N GLY A 466 -0.28 7.08 2.06
CA GLY A 466 0.44 6.71 3.27
C GLY A 466 0.90 7.92 4.07
N ASP A 467 1.61 7.63 5.16
CA ASP A 467 2.17 8.63 6.07
C ASP A 467 3.42 9.30 5.45
N PRO A 468 3.42 10.62 5.21
CA PRO A 468 4.57 11.33 4.62
C PRO A 468 5.83 11.28 5.51
N LEU A 469 5.68 10.99 6.81
CA LEU A 469 6.78 10.90 7.78
C LEU A 469 7.40 9.49 7.88
N PHE A 470 6.99 8.55 7.03
CA PHE A 470 7.63 7.24 6.94
C PHE A 470 9.13 7.37 6.63
N THR A 471 9.96 6.65 7.39
CA THR A 471 11.43 6.64 7.27
C THR A 471 11.94 5.21 7.21
N THR A 472 13.03 5.00 6.47
CA THR A 472 13.71 3.70 6.36
C THR A 472 14.91 3.58 7.31
N MET A 473 15.29 4.69 7.95
CA MET A 473 16.45 4.84 8.82
C MET A 473 16.01 5.37 10.20
N ASN A 474 16.92 5.31 11.19
CA ASN A 474 16.71 5.86 12.54
C ASN A 474 15.45 5.30 13.23
N LEU A 475 15.31 3.98 13.15
CA LEU A 475 14.15 3.27 13.66
C LEU A 475 14.25 3.11 15.18
N PRO A 476 13.11 3.19 15.90
CA PRO A 476 13.07 3.00 17.34
C PRO A 476 13.69 1.66 17.79
N LEU A 477 14.32 1.66 18.97
CA LEU A 477 14.90 0.45 19.55
C LEU A 477 13.82 -0.47 20.11
N ARG A 478 14.03 -1.79 20.04
CA ARG A 478 13.15 -2.75 20.73
C ARG A 478 13.46 -2.84 22.22
N THR A 479 12.44 -3.15 23.01
CA THR A 479 12.57 -3.43 24.45
C THR A 479 11.94 -4.78 24.81
N SER A 480 12.36 -5.37 25.92
CA SER A 480 11.74 -6.56 26.52
C SER A 480 10.77 -6.20 27.66
N ASP A 481 10.43 -4.92 27.81
CA ASP A 481 9.45 -4.48 28.80
C ASP A 481 8.10 -5.19 28.57
N PRO A 482 7.38 -5.56 29.65
CA PRO A 482 6.08 -6.18 29.50
C PRO A 482 5.06 -5.22 28.90
N LEU A 483 4.08 -5.76 28.18
CA LEU A 483 2.93 -4.99 27.71
C LEU A 483 2.21 -4.32 28.89
N PRO A 484 1.89 -3.02 28.82
CA PRO A 484 1.14 -2.31 29.86
C PRO A 484 -0.37 -2.56 29.74
N LEU A 485 -0.77 -3.80 29.41
CA LEU A 485 -2.16 -4.20 29.23
C LEU A 485 -2.42 -5.45 30.08
N GLU A 486 -3.44 -5.38 30.93
CA GLU A 486 -3.88 -6.52 31.72
C GLU A 486 -4.77 -7.45 30.89
N ASN A 487 -4.79 -8.75 31.23
CA ASN A 487 -5.68 -9.76 30.65
C ASN A 487 -5.56 -9.98 29.13
N THR A 488 -4.37 -9.79 28.56
CA THR A 488 -4.09 -10.17 27.16
C THR A 488 -4.17 -11.67 26.97
N THR A 489 -4.73 -12.13 25.85
CA THR A 489 -4.80 -13.55 25.48
C THR A 489 -3.98 -13.80 24.21
N ALA A 490 -3.10 -14.80 24.19
CA ALA A 490 -2.41 -15.15 22.95
C ALA A 490 -3.43 -15.57 21.87
N VAL A 491 -3.28 -15.07 20.63
CA VAL A 491 -4.25 -15.37 19.55
C VAL A 491 -4.35 -16.85 19.20
N ASP A 492 -3.32 -17.63 19.55
CA ASP A 492 -3.24 -19.08 19.36
C ASP A 492 -3.40 -19.88 20.67
N ALA A 493 -3.88 -19.25 21.74
CA ALA A 493 -4.05 -19.90 23.05
C ALA A 493 -4.94 -21.16 23.01
N THR A 494 -5.98 -21.16 22.17
CA THR A 494 -6.93 -22.29 22.04
C THR A 494 -6.59 -23.26 20.91
N LEU A 495 -5.49 -23.03 20.18
CA LEU A 495 -5.16 -23.74 18.94
C LEU A 495 -5.23 -25.27 19.08
N ARG A 496 -4.66 -25.82 20.16
CA ARG A 496 -4.63 -27.27 20.38
C ARG A 496 -6.02 -27.84 20.61
N ASP A 497 -6.87 -27.13 21.34
CA ASP A 497 -8.21 -27.59 21.68
C ASP A 497 -9.17 -27.43 20.51
N ASP A 498 -9.01 -26.34 19.73
CA ASP A 498 -9.75 -26.15 18.48
C ASP A 498 -9.43 -27.25 17.46
N LEU A 499 -8.15 -27.64 17.32
CA LEU A 499 -7.77 -28.75 16.43
C LEU A 499 -8.34 -30.10 16.89
N LYS A 500 -8.38 -30.38 18.20
CA LYS A 500 -9.00 -31.61 18.73
C LYS A 500 -10.52 -31.63 18.53
N ALA A 501 -11.14 -30.46 18.62
CA ALA A 501 -12.58 -30.29 18.45
C ALA A 501 -13.00 -30.13 16.97
N ASP A 502 -12.09 -30.38 16.02
CA ASP A 502 -12.31 -30.19 14.57
C ASP A 502 -12.76 -28.75 14.19
N LYS A 503 -12.44 -27.74 15.00
CA LYS A 503 -12.71 -26.32 14.73
C LYS A 503 -11.63 -25.70 13.85
N TYR A 504 -11.48 -26.24 12.63
CA TYR A 504 -10.39 -25.87 11.73
C TYR A 504 -10.37 -24.39 11.34
N GLU A 505 -11.53 -23.76 11.14
CA GLU A 505 -11.60 -22.34 10.79
C GLU A 505 -10.91 -21.45 11.84
N LEU A 506 -11.22 -21.66 13.13
CA LEU A 506 -10.61 -20.91 14.24
C LEU A 506 -9.11 -21.21 14.36
N ALA A 507 -8.73 -22.48 14.26
CA ALA A 507 -7.33 -22.90 14.34
C ALA A 507 -6.48 -22.29 13.20
N ILE A 508 -6.99 -22.33 11.96
CA ILE A 508 -6.30 -21.75 10.79
C ILE A 508 -6.24 -20.22 10.92
N ARG A 509 -7.34 -19.57 11.33
CA ARG A 509 -7.35 -18.12 11.56
C ARG A 509 -6.30 -17.71 12.59
N ALA A 510 -6.20 -18.42 13.71
CA ALA A 510 -5.19 -18.16 14.74
C ALA A 510 -3.75 -18.27 14.19
N LEU A 511 -3.47 -19.26 13.34
CA LEU A 511 -2.17 -19.40 12.69
C LEU A 511 -1.88 -18.26 11.70
N VAL A 512 -2.88 -17.80 10.95
CA VAL A 512 -2.75 -16.64 10.05
C VAL A 512 -2.44 -15.37 10.85
N LEU A 513 -3.21 -15.08 11.90
CA LEU A 513 -3.01 -13.93 12.78
C LEU A 513 -1.63 -13.95 13.44
N ALA A 514 -1.17 -15.12 13.88
CA ALA A 514 0.15 -15.29 14.49
C ALA A 514 1.31 -15.27 13.46
N GLY A 515 1.03 -15.19 12.16
CA GLY A 515 2.05 -15.26 11.10
C GLY A 515 2.75 -16.62 10.99
N ARG A 516 2.16 -17.69 11.55
CA ARG A 516 2.76 -19.03 11.65
C ARG A 516 2.50 -19.88 10.40
N GLU A 517 2.90 -19.37 9.24
CA GLU A 517 2.56 -19.98 7.95
C GLU A 517 3.18 -21.35 7.71
N ALA A 518 4.38 -21.60 8.25
CA ALA A 518 5.01 -22.91 8.15
C ALA A 518 4.18 -23.99 8.88
N ASP A 519 3.58 -23.64 10.02
CA ASP A 519 2.72 -24.54 10.79
C ASP A 519 1.39 -24.77 10.08
N LEU A 520 0.81 -23.70 9.53
CA LEU A 520 -0.37 -23.77 8.69
C LEU A 520 -0.13 -24.68 7.48
N GLY A 521 1.00 -24.53 6.79
CA GLY A 521 1.39 -25.41 5.69
C GLY A 521 1.41 -26.88 6.14
N ARG A 522 2.14 -27.21 7.20
CA ARG A 522 2.21 -28.58 7.74
C ARG A 522 0.83 -29.18 8.08
N LEU A 523 -0.09 -28.35 8.56
CA LEU A 523 -1.46 -28.76 8.86
C LEU A 523 -2.34 -28.91 7.61
N ALA A 524 -2.16 -28.06 6.61
CA ALA A 524 -3.05 -27.96 5.46
C ALA A 524 -3.08 -29.22 4.59
N THR A 525 -1.94 -29.86 4.32
CA THR A 525 -1.91 -31.05 3.44
C THR A 525 -2.70 -32.24 3.99
N PRO A 526 -2.44 -32.74 5.21
CA PRO A 526 -3.23 -33.84 5.74
C PRO A 526 -4.70 -33.43 5.90
N LEU A 527 -4.98 -32.16 6.21
CA LEU A 527 -6.36 -31.66 6.29
C LEU A 527 -7.08 -31.73 4.93
N LEU A 528 -6.45 -31.24 3.86
CA LEU A 528 -7.02 -31.24 2.51
C LEU A 528 -7.04 -32.62 1.84
N ARG A 529 -6.16 -33.54 2.24
CA ARG A 529 -6.08 -34.89 1.68
C ARG A 529 -6.97 -35.88 2.43
N ASP A 530 -6.87 -35.89 3.76
CA ASP A 530 -7.43 -36.96 4.60
C ASP A 530 -8.73 -36.54 5.31
N LYS A 531 -9.04 -35.23 5.36
CA LYS A 531 -10.20 -34.66 6.06
C LYS A 531 -10.89 -33.54 5.25
N ALA A 532 -10.87 -33.64 3.92
CA ALA A 532 -11.40 -32.61 3.03
C ALA A 532 -12.89 -32.30 3.28
N ASP A 533 -13.66 -33.30 3.72
CA ASP A 533 -15.06 -33.20 4.10
C ASP A 533 -15.30 -32.28 5.32
N LYS A 534 -14.27 -32.06 6.14
CA LYS A 534 -14.31 -31.17 7.30
C LYS A 534 -13.83 -29.74 7.00
N VAL A 535 -13.33 -29.48 5.79
CA VAL A 535 -12.84 -28.16 5.39
C VAL A 535 -14.00 -27.36 4.80
N THR A 536 -14.49 -26.40 5.58
CA THR A 536 -15.51 -25.47 5.10
C THR A 536 -14.93 -24.52 4.05
N SER A 537 -15.80 -23.92 3.24
CA SER A 537 -15.42 -22.85 2.31
C SER A 537 -14.71 -21.67 3.01
N ALA A 538 -15.13 -21.32 4.24
CA ALA A 538 -14.47 -20.29 5.05
C ALA A 538 -13.08 -20.72 5.55
N THR A 539 -12.90 -22.01 5.91
CA THR A 539 -11.57 -22.55 6.24
C THR A 539 -10.66 -22.54 5.01
N ALA A 540 -11.19 -22.97 3.86
CA ALA A 540 -10.45 -23.00 2.60
C ALA A 540 -9.96 -21.60 2.17
N GLU A 541 -10.78 -20.57 2.37
CA GLU A 541 -10.43 -19.18 2.08
C GLU A 541 -9.18 -18.73 2.84
N LEU A 542 -9.08 -19.06 4.13
CA LEU A 542 -7.91 -18.73 4.97
C LEU A 542 -6.64 -19.51 4.58
N LEU A 543 -6.77 -20.60 3.81
CA LEU A 543 -5.63 -21.43 3.38
C LEU A 543 -4.96 -20.92 2.08
N VAL A 544 -5.72 -20.32 1.16
CA VAL A 544 -5.24 -20.06 -0.21
C VAL A 544 -3.99 -19.17 -0.24
N LEU A 545 -4.01 -18.01 0.42
CA LEU A 545 -2.86 -17.07 0.37
C LEU A 545 -1.63 -17.59 1.13
N PRO A 546 -1.74 -18.19 2.32
CA PRO A 546 -0.62 -18.87 2.95
C PRO A 546 -0.02 -19.99 2.09
N LEU A 547 -0.85 -20.82 1.46
CA LEU A 547 -0.36 -21.89 0.58
C LEU A 547 0.34 -21.35 -0.67
N PHE A 548 -0.10 -20.20 -1.20
CA PHE A 548 0.60 -19.49 -2.27
C PHE A 548 2.00 -19.07 -1.82
N ARG A 549 2.10 -18.43 -0.64
CA ARG A 549 3.38 -17.94 -0.11
C ARG A 549 4.37 -19.05 0.18
N GLN A 550 3.86 -20.18 0.66
CA GLN A 550 4.63 -21.42 0.89
C GLN A 550 4.90 -22.22 -0.40
N GLN A 551 4.47 -21.72 -1.57
CA GLN A 551 4.64 -22.36 -2.88
C GLN A 551 4.08 -23.79 -2.96
N ARG A 552 2.97 -24.03 -2.27
CA ARG A 552 2.32 -25.35 -2.17
C ARG A 552 1.20 -25.47 -3.20
N ALA A 553 1.59 -25.51 -4.47
CA ALA A 553 0.68 -25.33 -5.59
C ALA A 553 -0.50 -26.33 -5.61
N ASP A 554 -0.23 -27.62 -5.33
CA ASP A 554 -1.28 -28.65 -5.35
C ASP A 554 -2.26 -28.50 -4.17
N ASP A 555 -1.75 -28.16 -2.98
CA ASP A 555 -2.60 -27.87 -1.81
C ASP A 555 -3.42 -26.59 -2.04
N LEU A 556 -2.84 -25.56 -2.68
CA LEU A 556 -3.57 -24.34 -3.03
C LEU A 556 -4.73 -24.65 -3.98
N VAL A 557 -4.47 -25.40 -5.06
CA VAL A 557 -5.51 -25.85 -6.00
C VAL A 557 -6.55 -26.70 -5.27
N ALA A 558 -6.13 -27.51 -4.30
CA ALA A 558 -7.03 -28.30 -3.48
C ALA A 558 -7.97 -27.43 -2.64
N ALA A 559 -7.42 -26.48 -1.87
CA ALA A 559 -8.17 -25.54 -1.05
C ALA A 559 -9.08 -24.65 -1.90
N TYR A 560 -8.58 -24.09 -3.00
CA TYR A 560 -9.36 -23.24 -3.89
C TYR A 560 -10.60 -23.96 -4.44
N GLY A 561 -10.46 -25.25 -4.75
CA GLY A 561 -11.58 -26.07 -5.22
C GLY A 561 -12.68 -26.34 -4.18
N LEU A 562 -12.47 -25.99 -2.91
CA LEU A 562 -13.46 -26.09 -1.82
C LEU A 562 -14.20 -24.76 -1.56
N LEU A 563 -13.81 -23.69 -2.24
CA LEU A 563 -14.46 -22.39 -2.11
C LEU A 563 -15.85 -22.39 -2.76
N ASP A 564 -16.78 -21.69 -2.15
CA ASP A 564 -18.04 -21.30 -2.78
C ASP A 564 -17.84 -20.17 -3.82
N LYS A 565 -18.84 -19.99 -4.70
CA LYS A 565 -18.79 -18.98 -5.77
C LYS A 565 -18.44 -17.56 -5.27
N PRO A 566 -19.07 -17.03 -4.20
CA PRO A 566 -18.71 -15.72 -3.68
C PRO A 566 -17.21 -15.61 -3.32
N ARG A 567 -16.66 -16.59 -2.60
CA ARG A 567 -15.24 -16.59 -2.22
C ARG A 567 -14.31 -16.82 -3.42
N MET A 568 -14.67 -17.69 -4.36
CA MET A 568 -13.93 -17.85 -5.62
C MET A 568 -13.86 -16.57 -6.44
N SER A 569 -14.81 -15.64 -6.28
CA SER A 569 -14.78 -14.35 -6.97
C SER A 569 -13.92 -13.29 -6.29
N LYS A 570 -13.35 -13.57 -5.10
CA LYS A 570 -12.42 -12.65 -4.44
C LYS A 570 -11.12 -12.58 -5.24
N ARG A 571 -10.80 -11.38 -5.74
CA ARG A 571 -9.69 -11.16 -6.68
C ARG A 571 -8.35 -11.61 -6.12
N ALA A 572 -8.08 -11.32 -4.85
CA ALA A 572 -6.85 -11.74 -4.19
C ALA A 572 -6.59 -13.26 -4.31
N LEU A 573 -7.65 -14.06 -4.19
CA LEU A 573 -7.60 -15.52 -4.29
C LEU A 573 -7.51 -15.98 -5.75
N GLN A 574 -8.27 -15.36 -6.66
CA GLN A 574 -8.20 -15.66 -8.10
C GLN A 574 -6.79 -15.46 -8.64
N ASP A 575 -6.16 -14.34 -8.28
CA ASP A 575 -4.79 -14.04 -8.67
C ASP A 575 -3.80 -15.06 -8.09
N ALA A 576 -4.01 -15.55 -6.85
CA ALA A 576 -3.17 -16.60 -6.28
C ALA A 576 -3.29 -17.92 -7.07
N LEU A 577 -4.51 -18.28 -7.49
CA LEU A 577 -4.73 -19.42 -8.39
C LEU A 577 -4.00 -19.23 -9.73
N TRP A 578 -4.17 -18.07 -10.36
CA TRP A 578 -3.56 -17.77 -11.66
C TRP A 578 -2.03 -17.73 -11.60
N HIS A 579 -1.46 -17.01 -10.64
CA HIS A 579 0.00 -16.96 -10.41
C HIS A 579 0.59 -18.34 -10.17
N THR A 580 -0.11 -19.20 -9.43
CA THR A 580 0.29 -20.60 -9.21
C THR A 580 0.21 -21.44 -10.49
N ALA A 581 -0.79 -21.16 -11.33
CA ALA A 581 -1.04 -21.94 -12.54
C ALA A 581 -0.11 -21.56 -13.70
N TYR A 582 0.34 -20.31 -13.80
CA TYR A 582 1.10 -19.80 -14.94
C TYR A 582 2.31 -20.65 -15.34
N PRO A 583 3.24 -21.03 -14.42
CA PRO A 583 4.38 -21.89 -14.78
C PRO A 583 3.98 -23.30 -15.20
N ARG A 584 2.73 -23.70 -14.92
CA ARG A 584 2.21 -25.06 -15.07
C ARG A 584 1.16 -25.18 -16.16
N ILE A 585 0.88 -24.13 -16.93
CA ILE A 585 -0.19 -24.13 -17.97
C ILE A 585 -0.05 -25.32 -18.92
N GLY A 586 1.16 -25.59 -19.41
CA GLY A 586 1.42 -26.68 -20.36
C GLY A 586 1.29 -28.08 -19.75
N SER A 587 1.30 -28.21 -18.42
CA SER A 587 1.21 -29.47 -17.70
C SER A 587 0.12 -29.43 -16.62
N ALA A 588 -0.92 -28.63 -16.84
CA ALA A 588 -1.93 -28.35 -15.83
C ALA A 588 -2.78 -29.60 -15.57
N THR A 589 -3.02 -29.90 -14.28
CA THR A 589 -3.83 -31.06 -13.89
C THR A 589 -5.30 -30.90 -14.26
N GLU A 590 -6.06 -31.99 -14.18
CA GLU A 590 -7.50 -31.93 -14.49
C GLU A 590 -8.22 -30.89 -13.61
N LYS A 591 -7.96 -30.94 -12.31
CA LYS A 591 -8.52 -30.00 -11.34
C LYS A 591 -8.12 -28.55 -11.66
N THR A 592 -6.86 -28.30 -12.00
CA THR A 592 -6.37 -26.95 -12.32
C THR A 592 -7.09 -26.37 -13.54
N VAL A 593 -7.13 -27.10 -14.65
CA VAL A 593 -7.84 -26.65 -15.86
C VAL A 593 -9.34 -26.43 -15.62
N GLY A 594 -9.97 -27.29 -14.81
CA GLY A 594 -11.36 -27.11 -14.39
C GLY A 594 -11.60 -25.80 -13.64
N LEU A 595 -10.69 -25.43 -12.73
CA LEU A 595 -10.76 -24.15 -12.01
C LEU A 595 -10.48 -22.96 -12.91
N LEU A 596 -9.46 -23.02 -13.78
CA LEU A 596 -9.13 -21.89 -14.68
C LEU A 596 -10.29 -21.55 -15.62
N ARG A 597 -11.02 -22.56 -16.11
CA ARG A 597 -12.23 -22.38 -16.96
C ARG A 597 -13.29 -21.47 -16.35
N ILE A 598 -13.48 -21.56 -15.03
CA ILE A 598 -14.57 -20.88 -14.32
C ILE A 598 -14.10 -19.66 -13.50
N ASN A 599 -12.80 -19.39 -13.47
CA ASN A 599 -12.20 -18.27 -12.73
C ASN A 599 -11.46 -17.27 -13.64
N VAL A 600 -12.02 -17.01 -14.83
CA VAL A 600 -11.53 -15.93 -15.70
C VAL A 600 -11.77 -14.58 -15.00
N ARG A 601 -10.69 -13.80 -14.77
CA ARG A 601 -10.79 -12.52 -14.06
C ARG A 601 -11.36 -11.44 -14.98
N PRO A 602 -12.33 -10.61 -14.54
CA PRO A 602 -12.95 -9.60 -15.40
C PRO A 602 -11.97 -8.59 -16.00
N ASP A 603 -10.99 -8.14 -15.21
CA ASP A 603 -9.94 -7.18 -15.57
C ASP A 603 -8.78 -7.81 -16.36
N SER A 604 -8.81 -9.11 -16.61
CA SER A 604 -7.83 -9.83 -17.44
C SER A 604 -8.51 -10.84 -18.36
N ALA A 605 -9.79 -10.64 -18.68
CA ALA A 605 -10.65 -11.68 -19.23
C ALA A 605 -10.13 -12.25 -20.55
N ALA A 606 -9.63 -11.39 -21.44
CA ALA A 606 -9.05 -11.81 -22.72
C ALA A 606 -7.82 -12.72 -22.52
N ARG A 607 -6.89 -12.32 -21.64
CA ARG A 607 -5.66 -13.07 -21.39
C ARG A 607 -5.91 -14.38 -20.66
N ASP A 608 -6.69 -14.32 -19.58
CA ASP A 608 -7.05 -15.50 -18.79
C ASP A 608 -7.79 -16.51 -19.67
N THR A 609 -8.67 -16.06 -20.55
CA THR A 609 -9.34 -16.93 -21.53
C THR A 609 -8.34 -17.55 -22.50
N ALA A 610 -7.41 -16.77 -23.07
CA ALA A 610 -6.39 -17.32 -23.98
C ALA A 610 -5.54 -18.39 -23.28
N TRP A 611 -5.10 -18.14 -22.05
CA TRP A 611 -4.23 -19.06 -21.31
C TRP A 611 -4.97 -20.29 -20.77
N ALA A 612 -6.22 -20.14 -20.34
CA ALA A 612 -7.08 -21.28 -20.07
C ALA A 612 -7.27 -22.14 -21.33
N ALA A 613 -7.46 -21.52 -22.51
CA ALA A 613 -7.57 -22.25 -23.76
C ALA A 613 -6.29 -23.05 -24.10
N VAL A 614 -5.09 -22.50 -23.84
CA VAL A 614 -3.82 -23.24 -23.99
C VAL A 614 -3.82 -24.47 -23.06
N ALA A 615 -4.13 -24.29 -21.78
CA ALA A 615 -4.15 -25.40 -20.82
C ALA A 615 -5.19 -26.48 -21.20
N ILE A 616 -6.36 -26.07 -21.71
CA ILE A 616 -7.39 -26.98 -22.23
C ILE A 616 -6.90 -27.72 -23.46
N ALA A 617 -6.26 -27.04 -24.41
CA ALA A 617 -5.79 -27.66 -25.64
C ALA A 617 -4.75 -28.75 -25.36
N GLN A 618 -3.84 -28.50 -24.42
CA GLN A 618 -2.80 -29.44 -24.01
C GLN A 618 -3.37 -30.67 -23.29
N ARG A 619 -4.42 -30.48 -22.46
CA ARG A 619 -5.02 -31.56 -21.65
C ARG A 619 -6.12 -32.34 -22.37
N ASP A 620 -7.08 -31.62 -22.96
CA ASP A 620 -8.33 -32.16 -23.54
C ASP A 620 -8.37 -32.09 -25.07
N GLY A 621 -7.33 -31.55 -25.70
CA GLY A 621 -7.24 -31.39 -27.14
C GLY A 621 -7.85 -30.09 -27.67
N ARG A 622 -7.45 -29.75 -28.91
CA ARG A 622 -7.82 -28.50 -29.58
C ARG A 622 -9.34 -28.25 -29.69
N PRO A 623 -10.20 -29.24 -30.01
CA PRO A 623 -11.65 -29.01 -30.11
C PRO A 623 -12.28 -28.49 -28.81
N ALA A 624 -11.81 -28.97 -27.65
CA ALA A 624 -12.30 -28.50 -26.35
C ALA A 624 -11.90 -27.04 -26.09
N ALA A 625 -10.70 -26.63 -26.51
CA ALA A 625 -10.24 -25.25 -26.40
C ALA A 625 -11.03 -24.32 -27.31
N ASP A 626 -11.31 -24.73 -28.56
CA ASP A 626 -12.10 -23.94 -29.50
C ASP A 626 -13.55 -23.76 -29.01
N ALA A 627 -14.16 -24.81 -28.43
CA ALA A 627 -15.49 -24.73 -27.83
C ALA A 627 -15.52 -23.77 -26.63
N PHE A 628 -14.50 -23.81 -25.77
CA PHE A 628 -14.35 -22.88 -24.66
C PHE A 628 -14.22 -21.43 -25.15
N LEU A 629 -13.37 -21.19 -26.15
CA LEU A 629 -13.20 -19.86 -26.75
C LEU A 629 -14.50 -19.33 -27.36
N ALA A 630 -15.28 -20.18 -28.03
CA ALA A 630 -16.58 -19.80 -28.58
C ALA A 630 -17.53 -19.33 -27.47
N SER A 631 -17.69 -20.12 -26.40
CA SER A 631 -18.56 -19.76 -25.27
C SER A 631 -18.08 -18.51 -24.51
N ALA A 632 -16.77 -18.31 -24.40
CA ALA A 632 -16.21 -17.12 -23.75
C ALA A 632 -16.51 -15.84 -24.54
N ARG A 633 -16.40 -15.88 -25.87
CA ARG A 633 -16.66 -14.73 -26.76
C ARG A 633 -18.09 -14.20 -26.64
N GLU A 634 -19.07 -15.07 -26.39
CA GLU A 634 -20.48 -14.67 -26.19
C GLU A 634 -20.71 -13.75 -24.98
N LYS A 635 -19.78 -13.76 -24.02
CA LYS A 635 -19.90 -13.03 -22.74
C LYS A 635 -18.96 -11.83 -22.63
N MET A 636 -18.10 -11.62 -23.63
CA MET A 636 -17.07 -10.58 -23.60
C MET A 636 -17.58 -9.25 -24.16
N ALA A 637 -17.10 -8.16 -23.58
CA ALA A 637 -17.28 -6.83 -24.14
C ALA A 637 -16.45 -6.65 -25.43
N PRO A 638 -16.79 -5.70 -26.33
CA PRO A 638 -16.07 -5.49 -27.59
C PRO A 638 -14.56 -5.27 -27.43
N GLU A 639 -14.15 -4.50 -26.42
CA GLU A 639 -12.72 -4.27 -26.08
C GLU A 639 -12.01 -5.58 -25.74
N GLN A 640 -12.64 -6.44 -24.95
CA GLN A 640 -12.10 -7.74 -24.56
C GLN A 640 -12.00 -8.70 -25.75
N LEU A 641 -12.99 -8.66 -26.67
CA LEU A 641 -12.95 -9.44 -27.91
C LEU A 641 -11.79 -9.04 -28.79
N LYS A 642 -11.54 -7.73 -28.93
CA LYS A 642 -10.39 -7.21 -29.68
C LYS A 642 -9.07 -7.68 -29.07
N ALA A 643 -8.91 -7.52 -27.75
CA ALA A 643 -7.71 -7.97 -27.04
C ALA A 643 -7.50 -9.49 -27.15
N LEU A 644 -8.58 -10.28 -27.04
CA LEU A 644 -8.51 -11.74 -27.21
C LEU A 644 -8.10 -12.10 -28.64
N ALA A 645 -8.67 -11.44 -29.65
CA ALA A 645 -8.31 -11.67 -31.04
C ALA A 645 -6.85 -11.33 -31.35
N GLU A 646 -6.28 -10.32 -30.69
CA GLU A 646 -4.85 -9.97 -30.78
C GLU A 646 -3.96 -11.02 -30.12
N LEU A 647 -4.29 -11.46 -28.90
CA LEU A 647 -3.55 -12.51 -28.18
C LEU A 647 -3.60 -13.88 -28.86
N THR A 648 -4.70 -14.17 -29.54
CA THR A 648 -4.92 -15.46 -30.20
C THR A 648 -4.51 -15.49 -31.67
N ARG A 649 -3.69 -14.52 -32.12
CA ARG A 649 -3.10 -14.55 -33.47
C ARG A 649 -2.03 -15.63 -33.56
N GLY A 650 -2.19 -16.55 -34.51
CA GLY A 650 -1.24 -17.64 -34.74
C GLY A 650 -1.62 -18.95 -34.03
N PRO A 651 -0.73 -19.96 -34.05
CA PRO A 651 -0.99 -21.26 -33.44
C PRO A 651 -1.13 -21.17 -31.91
N ILE A 652 -1.97 -22.01 -31.31
CA ILE A 652 -2.29 -21.97 -29.88
C ILE A 652 -1.06 -22.12 -28.98
N ASP A 653 -0.07 -22.89 -29.43
CA ASP A 653 1.19 -23.13 -28.72
C ASP A 653 2.14 -21.91 -28.73
N SER A 654 1.81 -20.86 -29.48
CA SER A 654 2.53 -19.59 -29.47
C SER A 654 1.85 -18.50 -28.63
N TRP A 655 0.69 -18.73 -28.03
CA TRP A 655 -0.03 -17.71 -27.24
C TRP A 655 0.50 -17.57 -25.80
N ALA A 656 1.23 -18.58 -25.30
CA ALA A 656 1.80 -18.62 -23.96
C ALA A 656 3.24 -18.06 -23.89
N ARG A 657 3.78 -17.60 -25.03
CA ARG A 657 5.03 -16.83 -25.15
C ARG A 657 4.64 -15.37 -25.34
#